data_AF-A0A812T5I5-F1
#
_entry.id   AF-A0A812T5I5-F1
#
_cell.length_a   1.000
_cell.length_b   1.000
_cell.length_c   1.000
_cell.angle_alpha   90.00
_cell.angle_beta   90.00
_cell.angle_gamma   90.00
#
_symmetry.space_group_name_H-M   'P 1'
#
loop_
_entity.id
_entity.type
_entity.pdbx_description
1 polymer ?
#
loop_
_entity_poly.entity_id
_entity_poly.type
_entity_poly.pdbx_seq_one_letter_code
_entity_poly.pdbx_strand_id
1 'polypeptide(L)'
;MGHNSSCCAEEDLVEGPKDPTEAPPEVVSSYESKAESPAPSETKEAVEAAPEVSTTSRVPSKWSRLQQMRHLEVDEEILRGIRLQASLRTFGKLWRRSPVDLPEEERLGLYECAVPVEGFDVFLSHTWMTPGWCKVLSLVFQVGWKHTLLCQSLCVAAAFVLSMLGWLPTPYVLPTEFGQFQDVSCPFFPWCLVMSFVGACVGLLLVPYSPNLRGQCPVCFLDVVSIHQVDQELMERGIYGLGGFLRVSKELRVLWSAPYLSRLWCVFELAAYRMANPSGRIVVSPVFVETGVLLTILGTYFVAGLFSVVYVLSWREVERVPLYFVSMAPLIVLVHLLRRNNMSKHRLMSDLQSFDLEKAYCRKDFDQEFIHRAISEWYGSKDAFAQYVRGPLREELLHSSRSSFPPQYLVMVAAATVSASFDSLASLWLGGLDGYFILSEFVGNSIGFHVGWFLAHLKLLIFLCERFAAPIYPGLCDYAQSIMLFGTFFVLYYLGQTLCRFAYTSSLWGAVAWASSTCLLAVFAFSAEYQMQVRAEKAQGSAVAFGAPAQKEEDLVDGPKERLRKEVPEVVDSYHGDGNCTPSSSSSAGAQEVADPSSLPALMSPATLDTLGTHPSRSLSKWDRLQNMQHLEVDVDIVRGISLNASLRGLGHLWRRSPIDLPEEGRRHLYERSSPVDAYDIFLSHTWQTPGRYKVLSLLFQAGWKHMLLWWFIGVVLAGLLSELRVLPLPLSIQPEFTEFHAHHCPFFPWCFIAAFVCSFMGLLLAPYFPNICGQRTMCFLDVVSIHQVDQELMERGIYGLGGFLRVSKELRVLWSAPYLSRLWCVFELAAYRKANPNGKTVLAPLFVEAGVLLSIFGTYFAAILFNVGFVMRWDSGEMRLFSYLFALTPIYVLMHLYRRTTMSKLKLLSDLHTFDVERADCRTNFDREFILRAITEWYGSKDAFTRYVRGPLRSELLGRRKEILPLQYLLIVSTVTFSASLDNIIALDQGMVPRYWVVAQAVSSCFGFYVCWFVMMLKLTIFLCDRFAAPWYPGALADYLQTFVLFGVGGGFYYAGAELCRRAYLAGLEASIAWASVAFLLSASSFFTDRIIANRLNDPLKTQTQV
;
A
#
# COMPACT_ATOMS: atom_id res chain seq x y z
N MET A 1 0.78 6.93 -0.48
CA MET A 1 0.85 6.35 0.89
C MET A 1 2.21 5.71 1.07
N GLY A 2 2.76 5.71 2.30
CA GLY A 2 3.99 4.99 2.62
C GLY A 2 4.07 4.66 4.11
N HIS A 3 4.27 3.39 4.44
CA HIS A 3 4.93 3.01 5.68
C HIS A 3 6.43 3.20 5.44
N ASN A 4 7.05 4.16 6.14
CA ASN A 4 8.48 4.27 6.47
C ASN A 4 8.73 5.62 7.17
N SER A 5 8.15 5.77 8.37
CA SER A 5 8.58 6.75 9.37
C SER A 5 9.19 5.97 10.53
N SER A 6 10.38 5.41 10.29
CA SER A 6 11.17 4.75 11.33
C SER A 6 11.84 5.84 12.15
N CYS A 7 11.15 6.35 13.17
CA CYS A 7 11.66 7.39 14.07
C CYS A 7 12.69 6.78 15.04
N CYS A 8 13.84 6.38 14.48
CA CYS A 8 14.97 5.75 15.15
C CYS A 8 16.24 6.56 14.84
N ALA A 9 16.32 7.75 15.43
CA ALA A 9 17.57 8.44 15.68
C ALA A 9 17.69 8.56 17.20
N GLU A 10 18.61 7.79 17.77
CA GLU A 10 19.11 8.00 19.11
C GLU A 10 20.33 8.91 18.95
N GLU A 11 20.37 10.02 19.68
CA GLU A 11 21.60 10.83 19.83
C GLU A 11 22.30 10.36 21.11
N ASP A 12 23.60 10.17 21.04
CA ASP A 12 24.38 9.50 22.08
C ASP A 12 24.47 10.35 23.36
N LEU A 13 24.05 9.80 24.50
CA LEU A 13 24.45 10.29 25.81
C LEU A 13 25.90 9.86 26.07
N VAL A 14 26.83 10.80 25.96
CA VAL A 14 28.26 10.57 26.16
C VAL A 14 28.57 10.38 27.64
N GLU A 15 28.53 9.12 28.12
CA GLU A 15 29.17 8.74 29.37
C GLU A 15 30.69 8.66 29.18
N GLY A 16 31.38 9.75 29.51
CA GLY A 16 32.84 9.77 29.56
C GLY A 16 33.38 9.00 30.78
N PRO A 17 34.47 8.21 30.63
CA PRO A 17 35.02 7.44 31.74
C PRO A 17 35.71 8.35 32.77
N LYS A 18 35.64 7.94 34.04
CA LYS A 18 36.45 8.52 35.13
C LYS A 18 37.71 7.69 35.32
N ASP A 19 38.88 8.32 35.24
CA ASP A 19 40.02 7.99 36.10
C ASP A 19 40.92 9.24 36.26
N PRO A 20 41.62 9.46 37.40
CA PRO A 20 42.14 10.79 37.74
C PRO A 20 43.68 10.85 37.92
N THR A 21 44.42 11.17 36.86
CA THR A 21 45.85 11.55 36.97
C THR A 21 46.27 12.64 35.99
N GLU A 22 47.27 13.43 36.42
CA GLU A 22 48.00 14.50 35.72
C GLU A 22 47.36 15.91 35.72
N ALA A 23 48.23 16.92 35.72
CA ALA A 23 47.91 18.31 36.07
C ALA A 23 48.05 19.26 34.87
N PRO A 24 47.24 20.34 34.80
CA PRO A 24 47.27 21.28 33.68
C PRO A 24 48.39 22.32 33.81
N PRO A 25 49.15 22.60 32.72
CA PRO A 25 49.93 23.82 32.58
C PRO A 25 49.07 25.01 32.09
N GLU A 26 49.60 26.22 32.22
CA GLU A 26 48.95 27.47 31.83
C GLU A 26 48.74 27.59 30.31
N VAL A 27 47.60 28.19 29.90
CA VAL A 27 47.46 28.88 28.60
C VAL A 27 46.79 30.23 28.83
N VAL A 28 47.30 31.26 28.16
CA VAL A 28 47.08 32.68 28.48
C VAL A 28 45.76 33.22 27.91
N SER A 29 45.13 34.12 28.68
CA SER A 29 43.97 34.93 28.25
C SER A 29 44.37 36.09 27.36
N SER A 30 43.67 36.27 26.23
CA SER A 30 43.61 37.56 25.53
C SER A 30 42.34 37.68 24.68
N TYR A 31 41.45 38.62 25.02
CA TYR A 31 40.62 39.35 24.05
C TYR A 31 40.19 40.71 24.65
N GLU A 32 40.58 41.78 23.97
CA GLU A 32 40.20 43.17 24.29
C GLU A 32 38.74 43.41 23.85
N SER A 33 37.88 43.96 24.71
CA SER A 33 37.71 45.39 24.98
C SER A 33 37.25 46.22 23.75
N LYS A 34 36.07 46.85 23.88
CA LYS A 34 35.69 48.02 23.07
C LYS A 34 34.65 48.90 23.79
N ALA A 35 34.85 50.22 23.69
CA ALA A 35 34.00 51.29 24.25
C ALA A 35 32.53 51.19 23.81
N GLU A 36 31.50 51.48 24.63
CA GLU A 36 31.24 52.59 25.58
C GLU A 36 30.65 53.84 24.91
N SER A 37 29.41 54.18 25.27
CA SER A 37 28.73 55.48 25.06
C SER A 37 27.44 55.54 25.91
N PRO A 38 26.91 56.75 26.26
CA PRO A 38 26.41 56.96 27.62
C PRO A 38 24.87 56.98 27.80
N ALA A 39 24.46 56.87 29.07
CA ALA A 39 23.10 57.05 29.54
C ALA A 39 22.78 58.51 29.95
N PRO A 40 21.49 58.91 30.00
CA PRO A 40 21.06 60.15 30.65
C PRO A 40 20.57 59.92 32.09
N SER A 41 21.18 60.68 33.02
CA SER A 41 20.63 61.25 34.28
C SER A 41 19.52 60.55 35.07
N GLU A 42 19.78 60.40 36.38
CA GLU A 42 18.80 60.06 37.41
C GLU A 42 17.58 60.99 37.48
N THR A 43 16.48 60.49 38.04
CA THR A 43 15.59 61.32 38.87
C THR A 43 15.19 60.50 40.10
N LYS A 44 15.58 60.96 41.28
CA LYS A 44 15.27 60.31 42.56
C LYS A 44 13.99 60.89 43.14
N GLU A 45 12.92 60.11 43.18
CA GLU A 45 11.84 60.31 44.15
C GLU A 45 11.88 59.17 45.17
N ALA A 46 11.73 59.50 46.45
CA ALA A 46 11.77 58.55 47.54
C ALA A 46 10.33 58.25 47.99
N VAL A 47 9.90 56.99 47.84
CA VAL A 47 8.61 56.50 48.33
C VAL A 47 8.82 55.28 49.23
N GLU A 48 7.99 55.24 50.26
CA GLU A 48 8.00 54.44 51.49
C GLU A 48 8.38 52.96 51.38
N ALA A 49 9.01 52.46 52.44
CA ALA A 49 9.33 51.04 52.61
C ALA A 49 8.07 50.22 52.93
N ALA A 50 7.51 49.56 51.91
CA ALA A 50 6.58 48.45 52.10
C ALA A 50 7.32 47.18 52.58
N PRO A 51 6.70 46.30 53.38
CA PRO A 51 7.35 45.09 53.87
C PRO A 51 7.56 44.05 52.77
N GLU A 52 8.78 43.53 52.64
CA GLU A 52 9.09 42.39 51.76
C GLU A 52 8.44 41.10 52.29
N VAL A 53 7.18 40.86 51.89
CA VAL A 53 6.57 39.52 51.97
C VAL A 53 7.12 38.69 50.82
N SER A 54 8.38 38.27 50.94
CA SER A 54 9.08 37.43 49.97
C SER A 54 8.63 35.96 50.03
N THR A 55 7.31 35.74 49.93
CA THR A 55 6.72 34.42 49.67
C THR A 55 7.00 34.01 48.22
N THR A 56 8.28 33.75 47.90
CA THR A 56 8.69 33.08 46.67
C THR A 56 8.10 31.68 46.70
N SER A 57 6.97 31.50 46.02
CA SER A 57 6.30 30.21 45.90
C SER A 57 7.26 29.21 45.24
N ARG A 58 7.91 28.37 46.04
CA ARG A 58 8.77 27.31 45.53
C ARG A 58 7.89 26.32 44.76
N VAL A 59 7.98 26.37 43.45
CA VAL A 59 7.25 25.48 42.54
C VAL A 59 7.50 24.02 42.99
N PRO A 60 6.46 23.26 43.36
CA PRO A 60 6.64 21.94 43.94
C PRO A 60 7.30 21.01 42.92
N SER A 61 8.33 20.30 43.38
CA SER A 61 9.14 19.42 42.55
C SER A 61 8.30 18.31 41.90
N LYS A 62 8.83 17.72 40.82
CA LYS A 62 8.16 16.67 40.05
C LYS A 62 7.56 15.55 40.93
N TRP A 63 8.35 15.06 41.89
CA TRP A 63 7.93 14.05 42.86
C TRP A 63 6.89 14.58 43.86
N SER A 64 6.99 15.84 44.29
CA SER A 64 6.01 16.47 45.18
C SER A 64 4.64 16.60 44.51
N ARG A 65 4.59 16.99 43.22
CA ARG A 65 3.35 16.99 42.42
C ARG A 65 2.76 15.58 42.30
N LEU A 66 3.60 14.57 42.06
CA LEU A 66 3.20 13.15 41.95
C LEU A 66 2.72 12.55 43.29
N GLN A 67 3.16 13.10 44.43
CA GLN A 67 2.66 12.76 45.76
C GLN A 67 1.36 13.50 46.12
N GLN A 68 1.20 14.76 45.68
CA GLN A 68 0.02 15.57 45.98
C GLN A 68 -1.20 15.25 45.09
N MET A 69 -0.99 14.59 43.94
CA MET A 69 -2.02 14.08 43.01
C MET A 69 -3.11 15.09 42.62
N ARG A 70 -2.74 16.38 42.56
CA ARG A 70 -3.54 17.53 42.10
C ARG A 70 -3.78 17.52 40.58
N HIS A 71 -4.00 16.35 39.99
CA HIS A 71 -4.00 16.11 38.55
C HIS A 71 -5.09 16.86 37.75
N LEU A 72 -6.13 17.36 38.43
CA LEU A 72 -7.24 18.12 37.86
C LEU A 72 -7.30 19.58 38.37
N GLU A 73 -6.25 20.07 39.04
CA GLU A 73 -6.10 21.51 39.29
C GLU A 73 -5.64 22.23 38.02
N VAL A 74 -6.01 23.51 37.90
CA VAL A 74 -5.78 24.32 36.70
C VAL A 74 -4.65 25.30 36.98
N ASP A 75 -3.56 25.17 36.24
CA ASP A 75 -2.42 26.08 36.29
C ASP A 75 -2.71 27.27 35.35
N GLU A 76 -3.38 28.30 35.87
CA GLU A 76 -3.94 29.41 35.07
C GLU A 76 -2.85 30.23 34.33
N GLU A 77 -1.63 30.30 34.87
CA GLU A 77 -0.48 30.99 34.26
C GLU A 77 -0.10 30.42 32.87
N ILE A 78 -0.36 29.12 32.66
CA ILE A 78 0.02 28.39 31.44
C ILE A 78 -1.18 28.03 30.55
N LEU A 79 -2.39 28.51 30.86
CA LEU A 79 -3.57 28.32 30.00
C LEU A 79 -3.43 29.11 28.70
N ARG A 80 -2.95 28.46 27.63
CA ARG A 80 -2.82 29.06 26.30
C ARG A 80 -3.49 28.25 25.20
N GLY A 81 -4.29 28.91 24.37
CA GLY A 81 -5.06 28.30 23.29
C GLY A 81 -4.77 28.93 21.93
N ILE A 82 -4.98 28.15 20.86
CA ILE A 82 -4.89 28.64 19.48
C ILE A 82 -6.28 28.63 18.83
N ARG A 83 -6.59 29.58 17.95
CA ARG A 83 -7.82 29.52 17.14
C ARG A 83 -7.71 28.40 16.12
N LEU A 84 -8.72 27.54 15.99
CA LEU A 84 -8.67 26.35 15.11
C LEU A 84 -8.32 26.70 13.65
N GLN A 85 -8.85 27.79 13.09
CA GLN A 85 -8.47 28.23 11.74
C GLN A 85 -7.00 28.63 11.63
N ALA A 86 -6.40 29.20 12.69
CA ALA A 86 -5.00 29.59 12.70
C ALA A 86 -4.06 28.38 12.66
N SER A 87 -4.40 27.27 13.35
CA SER A 87 -3.59 26.04 13.29
C SER A 87 -3.61 25.34 11.92
N LEU A 88 -4.59 25.68 11.07
CA LEU A 88 -4.74 25.18 9.70
C LEU A 88 -4.06 26.07 8.64
N ARG A 89 -3.52 27.24 9.02
CA ARG A 89 -2.79 28.13 8.10
C ARG A 89 -1.51 27.48 7.57
N THR A 90 -1.04 27.97 6.42
CA THR A 90 0.16 27.42 5.75
C THR A 90 0.02 25.91 5.49
N PHE A 91 -1.18 25.50 5.04
CA PHE A 91 -1.61 24.10 4.89
C PHE A 91 -1.38 23.27 6.17
N GLY A 92 -1.75 23.84 7.33
CA GLY A 92 -1.54 23.28 8.65
C GLY A 92 -0.08 22.87 8.92
N LYS A 93 0.87 23.81 8.81
CA LYS A 93 2.31 23.53 9.08
C LYS A 93 2.50 22.82 10.43
N LEU A 94 1.84 23.33 11.47
CA LEU A 94 1.89 22.82 12.86
C LEU A 94 1.54 21.33 12.96
N TRP A 95 0.59 20.86 12.16
CA TRP A 95 0.15 19.46 12.20
C TRP A 95 1.08 18.49 11.48
N ARG A 96 1.94 18.99 10.57
CA ARG A 96 2.70 18.21 9.58
C ARG A 96 4.13 17.84 9.99
N ARG A 97 4.65 18.36 11.10
CA ARG A 97 5.95 18.01 11.72
C ARG A 97 5.72 17.77 13.21
N SER A 98 6.46 16.85 13.83
CA SER A 98 6.51 16.78 15.30
C SER A 98 7.24 18.02 15.84
N PRO A 99 6.91 18.56 17.03
CA PRO A 99 7.76 19.55 17.68
C PRO A 99 9.21 19.08 17.84
N VAL A 100 9.41 17.77 18.04
CA VAL A 100 10.75 17.15 18.15
C VAL A 100 11.56 17.25 16.85
N ASP A 101 10.90 17.41 15.69
CA ASP A 101 11.55 17.52 14.37
C ASP A 101 11.91 18.98 14.01
N LEU A 102 11.78 19.93 14.94
CA LEU A 102 11.93 21.37 14.69
C LEU A 102 13.19 21.96 15.36
N PRO A 103 13.91 22.90 14.68
CA PRO A 103 14.93 23.74 15.29
C PRO A 103 14.41 24.45 16.55
N GLU A 104 15.30 24.76 17.50
CA GLU A 104 14.90 25.37 18.77
C GLU A 104 14.21 26.72 18.62
N GLU A 105 14.67 27.54 17.67
CA GLU A 105 14.05 28.80 17.27
C GLU A 105 12.63 28.58 16.70
N GLU A 106 12.44 27.57 15.84
CA GLU A 106 11.10 27.18 15.36
C GLU A 106 10.23 26.65 16.52
N ARG A 107 10.80 25.99 17.54
CA ARG A 107 10.08 25.48 18.72
C ARG A 107 9.63 26.59 19.66
N LEU A 108 10.44 27.63 19.88
CA LEU A 108 10.12 28.75 20.77
C LEU A 108 8.88 29.52 20.25
N GLY A 109 8.86 29.87 18.97
CA GLY A 109 7.75 30.59 18.34
C GLY A 109 6.41 29.83 18.28
N LEU A 110 6.38 28.54 18.62
CA LEU A 110 5.13 27.77 18.73
C LEU A 110 4.27 28.24 19.91
N TYR A 111 4.89 28.56 21.05
CA TYR A 111 4.17 29.00 22.25
C TYR A 111 3.60 30.42 22.10
N GLU A 112 4.31 31.26 21.34
CA GLU A 112 3.85 32.60 20.96
C GLU A 112 2.61 32.57 20.04
N CYS A 113 2.43 31.50 19.27
CA CYS A 113 1.24 31.31 18.43
C CYS A 113 -0.04 31.00 19.24
N ALA A 114 0.09 30.64 20.53
CA ALA A 114 -1.03 30.46 21.44
C ALA A 114 -1.21 31.68 22.35
N VAL A 115 -2.45 32.14 22.53
CA VAL A 115 -2.80 33.28 23.39
C VAL A 115 -3.29 32.79 24.75
N PRO A 116 -3.11 33.56 25.86
CA PRO A 116 -3.73 33.26 27.14
C PRO A 116 -5.25 33.14 27.04
N VAL A 117 -5.86 32.20 27.78
CA VAL A 117 -7.30 31.89 27.75
C VAL A 117 -7.84 31.45 29.12
N GLU A 118 -9.12 31.67 29.36
CA GLU A 118 -9.83 31.12 30.54
C GLU A 118 -10.19 29.63 30.39
N GLY A 119 -10.12 29.08 29.17
CA GLY A 119 -10.47 27.70 28.86
C GLY A 119 -10.58 27.44 27.35
N PHE A 120 -11.01 26.24 26.97
CA PHE A 120 -11.01 25.78 25.58
C PHE A 120 -12.40 25.38 25.08
N ASP A 121 -12.73 25.76 23.84
CA ASP A 121 -13.92 25.25 23.16
C ASP A 121 -13.75 23.79 22.73
N VAL A 122 -12.53 23.39 22.36
CA VAL A 122 -12.19 22.03 21.92
C VAL A 122 -10.78 21.64 22.35
N PHE A 123 -10.62 20.51 23.02
CA PHE A 123 -9.32 19.85 23.21
C PHE A 123 -9.06 18.89 22.03
N LEU A 124 -7.93 19.05 21.32
CA LEU A 124 -7.63 18.27 20.12
C LEU A 124 -6.70 17.08 20.40
N SER A 125 -7.26 16.05 21.05
CA SER A 125 -6.59 14.79 21.31
C SER A 125 -6.27 14.03 20.02
N HIS A 126 -5.02 13.62 19.85
CA HIS A 126 -4.56 12.98 18.62
C HIS A 126 -3.22 12.23 18.83
N THR A 127 -2.76 11.51 17.80
CA THR A 127 -1.44 10.84 17.81
C THR A 127 -0.51 11.37 16.71
N TRP A 128 0.75 11.65 17.06
CA TRP A 128 1.80 12.04 16.12
C TRP A 128 2.24 10.93 15.16
N MET A 129 1.90 9.67 15.45
CA MET A 129 2.12 8.54 14.54
C MET A 129 1.24 8.60 13.27
N THR A 130 0.19 9.44 13.28
CA THR A 130 -0.73 9.60 12.16
C THR A 130 -0.34 10.80 11.30
N PRO A 131 -0.21 10.64 9.96
CA PRO A 131 0.25 11.71 9.07
C PRO A 131 -0.54 13.01 9.23
N GLY A 132 0.17 14.11 9.47
CA GLY A 132 -0.42 15.42 9.74
C GLY A 132 -1.43 15.91 8.71
N TRP A 133 -1.21 15.61 7.43
CA TRP A 133 -2.13 16.00 6.36
C TRP A 133 -3.53 15.36 6.50
N CYS A 134 -3.66 14.18 7.12
CA CYS A 134 -4.96 13.57 7.42
C CYS A 134 -5.71 14.37 8.49
N LYS A 135 -4.98 14.83 9.53
CA LYS A 135 -5.51 15.70 10.60
C LYS A 135 -6.01 17.03 10.01
N VAL A 136 -5.17 17.68 9.20
CA VAL A 136 -5.50 18.93 8.49
C VAL A 136 -6.70 18.75 7.57
N LEU A 137 -6.76 17.67 6.77
CA LEU A 137 -7.87 17.40 5.86
C LEU A 137 -9.20 17.24 6.62
N SER A 138 -9.19 16.46 7.71
CA SER A 138 -10.35 16.24 8.57
C SER A 138 -10.86 17.57 9.16
N LEU A 139 -9.98 18.36 9.78
CA LEU A 139 -10.34 19.65 10.37
C LEU A 139 -10.78 20.70 9.34
N VAL A 140 -10.13 20.77 8.16
CA VAL A 140 -10.50 21.69 7.08
C VAL A 140 -11.90 21.37 6.54
N PHE A 141 -12.27 20.10 6.36
CA PHE A 141 -13.61 19.74 5.93
C PHE A 141 -14.67 20.04 7.00
N GLN A 142 -14.39 19.73 8.28
CA GLN A 142 -15.30 19.98 9.39
C GLN A 142 -15.64 21.47 9.58
N VAL A 143 -14.65 22.36 9.47
CA VAL A 143 -14.83 23.82 9.57
C VAL A 143 -15.28 24.42 8.22
N GLY A 144 -14.83 23.84 7.11
CA GLY A 144 -14.80 24.50 5.81
C GLY A 144 -15.93 24.17 4.83
N TRP A 145 -16.73 23.14 5.06
CA TRP A 145 -17.78 22.71 4.12
C TRP A 145 -18.75 23.84 3.71
N LYS A 146 -19.06 24.78 4.62
CA LYS A 146 -19.92 25.95 4.35
C LYS A 146 -19.30 26.93 3.36
N HIS A 147 -18.02 27.25 3.54
CA HIS A 147 -17.26 28.10 2.64
C HIS A 147 -17.07 27.42 1.27
N THR A 148 -16.85 26.10 1.29
CA THR A 148 -16.74 25.27 0.08
C THR A 148 -18.00 25.34 -0.76
N LEU A 149 -19.17 25.05 -0.17
CA LEU A 149 -20.47 25.15 -0.86
C LEU A 149 -20.78 26.58 -1.31
N LEU A 150 -20.50 27.60 -0.50
CA LEU A 150 -20.76 29.00 -0.87
C LEU A 150 -19.93 29.43 -2.08
N CYS A 151 -18.62 29.21 -2.06
CA CYS A 151 -17.74 29.55 -3.18
C CYS A 151 -18.09 28.72 -4.44
N GLN A 152 -18.40 27.43 -4.27
CA GLN A 152 -18.89 26.56 -5.35
C GLN A 152 -20.17 27.11 -5.99
N SER A 153 -21.22 27.42 -5.19
CA SER A 153 -22.48 27.96 -5.69
C SER A 153 -22.33 29.34 -6.35
N LEU A 154 -21.47 30.22 -5.83
CA LEU A 154 -21.19 31.51 -6.44
C LEU A 154 -20.47 31.37 -7.79
N CYS A 155 -19.47 30.49 -7.89
CA CYS A 155 -18.77 30.21 -9.14
C CYS A 155 -19.68 29.52 -10.19
N VAL A 156 -20.58 28.62 -9.76
CA VAL A 156 -21.59 28.00 -10.64
C VAL A 156 -22.61 29.02 -11.12
N ALA A 157 -23.15 29.87 -10.24
CA ALA A 157 -24.10 30.91 -10.64
C ALA A 157 -23.48 31.91 -11.61
N ALA A 158 -22.22 32.31 -11.39
CA ALA A 158 -21.48 33.17 -12.30
C ALA A 158 -21.26 32.49 -13.67
N ALA A 159 -20.79 31.24 -13.69
CA ALA A 159 -20.58 30.48 -14.91
C ALA A 159 -21.88 30.31 -15.72
N PHE A 160 -22.97 29.93 -15.04
CA PHE A 160 -24.29 29.78 -15.64
C PHE A 160 -24.78 31.09 -16.28
N VAL A 161 -24.75 32.20 -15.54
CA VAL A 161 -25.14 33.52 -16.08
C VAL A 161 -24.26 33.94 -17.26
N LEU A 162 -22.95 33.75 -17.19
CA LEU A 162 -22.02 34.12 -18.27
C LEU A 162 -22.20 33.24 -19.53
N SER A 163 -22.53 31.96 -19.37
CA SER A 163 -22.95 31.08 -20.48
C SER A 163 -24.29 31.54 -21.08
N MET A 164 -25.29 31.84 -20.25
CA MET A 164 -26.62 32.29 -20.68
C MET A 164 -26.59 33.66 -21.41
N LEU A 165 -25.58 34.48 -21.13
CA LEU A 165 -25.29 35.74 -21.84
C LEU A 165 -24.43 35.55 -23.11
N GLY A 166 -23.97 34.33 -23.41
CA GLY A 166 -23.10 34.02 -24.55
C GLY A 166 -21.66 34.53 -24.41
N TRP A 167 -21.21 34.88 -23.19
CA TRP A 167 -19.86 35.42 -22.95
C TRP A 167 -18.80 34.33 -22.76
N LEU A 168 -19.20 33.10 -22.41
CA LEU A 168 -18.33 31.94 -22.34
C LEU A 168 -18.41 31.12 -23.63
N PRO A 169 -17.27 30.65 -24.19
CA PRO A 169 -17.27 29.94 -25.47
C PRO A 169 -17.85 28.53 -25.33
N THR A 170 -18.74 28.17 -26.23
CA THR A 170 -19.40 26.86 -26.33
C THR A 170 -19.03 26.18 -27.66
N PRO A 171 -17.81 25.61 -27.80
CA PRO A 171 -17.31 25.08 -29.07
C PRO A 171 -17.93 23.74 -29.49
N TYR A 172 -18.77 23.12 -28.65
CA TYR A 172 -19.41 21.84 -28.92
C TYR A 172 -20.92 21.99 -29.09
N VAL A 173 -21.58 20.94 -29.59
CA VAL A 173 -23.04 20.85 -29.68
C VAL A 173 -23.50 19.66 -28.84
N LEU A 174 -24.54 19.88 -28.03
CA LEU A 174 -25.27 18.84 -27.32
C LEU A 174 -26.50 18.45 -28.17
N PRO A 175 -26.66 17.18 -28.59
CA PRO A 175 -27.89 16.73 -29.25
C PRO A 175 -29.05 16.72 -28.24
N THR A 176 -30.24 17.17 -28.65
CA THR A 176 -31.41 17.16 -27.77
C THR A 176 -31.94 15.74 -27.57
N GLU A 177 -32.41 15.44 -26.35
CA GLU A 177 -33.05 14.14 -26.05
C GLU A 177 -34.58 14.17 -26.26
N PHE A 178 -35.14 15.34 -26.64
CA PHE A 178 -36.56 15.55 -26.91
C PHE A 178 -36.86 15.25 -28.39
N GLY A 179 -37.65 14.20 -28.67
CA GLY A 179 -37.86 13.67 -30.03
C GLY A 179 -38.38 14.65 -31.09
N GLN A 180 -39.06 15.74 -30.69
CA GLN A 180 -39.57 16.77 -31.59
C GLN A 180 -38.56 17.91 -31.91
N PHE A 181 -37.38 17.88 -31.31
CA PHE A 181 -36.33 18.92 -31.44
C PHE A 181 -34.98 18.36 -31.87
N GLN A 182 -34.93 17.17 -32.48
CA GLN A 182 -33.66 16.48 -32.81
C GLN A 182 -32.75 17.30 -33.74
N ASP A 183 -33.31 18.17 -34.58
CA ASP A 183 -32.57 19.08 -35.47
C ASP A 183 -32.01 20.33 -34.75
N VAL A 184 -32.40 20.59 -33.50
CA VAL A 184 -31.99 21.78 -32.73
C VAL A 184 -30.60 21.58 -32.14
N SER A 185 -29.61 22.31 -32.69
CA SER A 185 -28.24 22.31 -32.19
C SER A 185 -28.11 23.18 -30.93
N CYS A 186 -27.92 22.57 -29.77
CA CYS A 186 -27.72 23.27 -28.50
C CYS A 186 -26.22 23.51 -28.24
N PRO A 187 -25.71 24.75 -28.19
CA PRO A 187 -24.29 25.01 -27.94
C PRO A 187 -23.87 24.57 -26.53
N PHE A 188 -22.73 23.90 -26.38
CA PHE A 188 -22.32 23.27 -25.11
C PHE A 188 -20.84 23.47 -24.74
N PHE A 189 -20.59 23.65 -23.45
CA PHE A 189 -19.31 23.40 -22.77
C PHE A 189 -19.56 23.26 -21.26
N PRO A 190 -18.85 22.38 -20.51
CA PRO A 190 -19.11 22.15 -19.08
C PRO A 190 -18.52 23.23 -18.15
N TRP A 191 -18.89 24.50 -18.36
CA TRP A 191 -18.36 25.65 -17.61
C TRP A 191 -18.80 25.66 -16.14
N CYS A 192 -20.04 25.31 -15.85
CA CYS A 192 -20.59 25.23 -14.50
C CYS A 192 -19.88 24.12 -13.71
N LEU A 193 -19.66 22.94 -14.31
CA LEU A 193 -18.89 21.86 -13.69
C LEU A 193 -17.42 22.27 -13.41
N VAL A 194 -16.74 22.92 -14.36
CA VAL A 194 -15.35 23.40 -14.19
C VAL A 194 -15.28 24.47 -13.09
N MET A 195 -16.16 25.47 -13.13
CA MET A 195 -16.19 26.54 -12.14
C MET A 195 -16.69 26.09 -10.77
N SER A 196 -17.49 25.03 -10.70
CA SER A 196 -17.84 24.33 -9.46
C SER A 196 -16.60 23.73 -8.79
N PHE A 197 -15.74 23.06 -9.56
CA PHE A 197 -14.48 22.51 -9.05
C PHE A 197 -13.53 23.61 -8.56
N VAL A 198 -13.39 24.70 -9.33
CA VAL A 198 -12.59 25.87 -8.93
C VAL A 198 -13.15 26.50 -7.65
N GLY A 199 -14.46 26.75 -7.58
CA GLY A 199 -15.13 27.34 -6.42
C GLY A 199 -15.01 26.47 -5.17
N ALA A 200 -15.10 25.14 -5.30
CA ALA A 200 -14.88 24.21 -4.20
C ALA A 200 -13.41 24.23 -3.72
N CYS A 201 -12.43 24.23 -4.63
CA CYS A 201 -11.02 24.36 -4.28
C CYS A 201 -10.72 25.70 -3.57
N VAL A 202 -11.20 26.81 -4.13
CA VAL A 202 -11.06 28.16 -3.53
C VAL A 202 -11.71 28.20 -2.14
N GLY A 203 -12.92 27.67 -1.99
CA GLY A 203 -13.62 27.62 -0.71
C GLY A 203 -12.85 26.83 0.36
N LEU A 204 -12.26 25.68 0.02
CA LEU A 204 -11.40 24.91 0.94
C LEU A 204 -10.11 25.67 1.29
N LEU A 205 -9.48 26.36 0.32
CA LEU A 205 -8.23 27.11 0.53
C LEU A 205 -8.40 28.38 1.36
N LEU A 206 -9.57 29.03 1.29
CA LEU A 206 -9.86 30.25 2.05
C LEU A 206 -10.19 29.99 3.53
N VAL A 207 -10.59 28.77 3.91
CA VAL A 207 -11.05 28.44 5.27
C VAL A 207 -10.09 28.76 6.42
N PRO A 208 -8.76 28.61 6.30
CA PRO A 208 -7.82 29.04 7.36
C PRO A 208 -7.65 30.56 7.51
N TYR A 209 -8.19 31.35 6.57
CA TYR A 209 -7.98 32.79 6.46
C TYR A 209 -9.28 33.61 6.57
N SER A 210 -10.41 33.08 6.09
CA SER A 210 -11.73 33.70 6.16
C SER A 210 -12.19 33.88 7.60
N PRO A 211 -12.82 35.02 7.99
CA PRO A 211 -13.64 35.05 9.19
C PRO A 211 -14.78 34.02 9.09
N ASN A 212 -15.17 33.43 10.22
CA ASN A 212 -16.21 32.40 10.25
C ASN A 212 -17.58 33.02 9.92
N LEU A 213 -18.19 32.61 8.79
CA LEU A 213 -19.41 33.23 8.22
C LEU A 213 -20.62 33.37 9.16
N ARG A 214 -20.69 32.64 10.28
CA ARG A 214 -21.79 32.72 11.28
C ARG A 214 -21.34 32.41 12.73
N GLY A 215 -20.15 32.83 13.17
CA GLY A 215 -19.78 32.66 14.58
C GLY A 215 -18.33 32.91 14.93
N GLN A 216 -17.98 32.73 16.20
CA GLN A 216 -16.59 32.76 16.66
C GLN A 216 -15.80 31.58 16.06
N CYS A 217 -14.47 31.73 15.97
CA CYS A 217 -13.58 30.62 15.65
C CYS A 217 -13.27 29.88 16.96
N PRO A 218 -13.54 28.57 17.08
CA PRO A 218 -13.33 27.86 18.34
C PRO A 218 -11.85 27.93 18.74
N VAL A 219 -11.62 28.27 20.01
CA VAL A 219 -10.29 28.29 20.60
C VAL A 219 -10.00 26.90 21.14
N CYS A 220 -8.93 26.28 20.65
CA CYS A 220 -8.59 24.90 20.95
C CYS A 220 -7.26 24.78 21.69
N PHE A 221 -7.20 23.80 22.60
CA PHE A 221 -5.95 23.26 23.09
C PHE A 221 -5.30 22.40 22.00
N LEU A 222 -4.01 22.61 21.76
CA LEU A 222 -3.19 21.83 20.85
C LEU A 222 -1.79 21.72 21.42
N ASP A 223 -1.42 20.53 21.88
CA ASP A 223 -0.16 20.19 22.59
C ASP A 223 1.08 20.96 22.12
N VAL A 224 1.36 20.93 20.81
CA VAL A 224 2.54 21.53 20.16
C VAL A 224 2.64 23.07 20.27
N VAL A 225 1.55 23.78 20.58
CA VAL A 225 1.53 25.25 20.78
C VAL A 225 1.02 25.68 22.16
N SER A 226 0.18 24.87 22.80
CA SER A 226 -0.37 25.15 24.14
C SER A 226 0.60 24.80 25.27
N ILE A 227 1.54 23.87 25.03
CA ILE A 227 2.62 23.53 25.98
C ILE A 227 3.93 24.13 25.44
N HIS A 228 4.77 24.67 26.32
CA HIS A 228 6.08 25.21 25.94
C HIS A 228 7.02 24.09 25.44
N GLN A 229 7.78 24.33 24.37
CA GLN A 229 8.58 23.29 23.68
C GLN A 229 10.12 23.46 23.83
N VAL A 230 10.55 24.38 24.70
CA VAL A 230 11.97 24.70 24.96
C VAL A 230 12.27 24.74 26.47
N ASP A 231 11.73 25.73 27.20
CA ASP A 231 11.71 25.76 28.67
C ASP A 231 11.13 24.44 29.22
N GLN A 232 11.96 23.71 29.98
CA GLN A 232 11.60 22.41 30.52
C GLN A 232 10.64 22.49 31.72
N GLU A 233 10.69 23.56 32.52
CA GLU A 233 9.75 23.70 33.65
C GLU A 233 8.34 23.95 33.13
N LEU A 234 8.17 24.89 32.20
CA LEU A 234 6.87 25.15 31.56
C LEU A 234 6.39 23.94 30.74
N MET A 235 7.30 23.20 30.10
CA MET A 235 6.97 21.94 29.42
C MET A 235 6.46 20.87 30.40
N GLU A 236 7.14 20.65 31.53
CA GLU A 236 6.72 19.67 32.53
C GLU A 236 5.45 20.12 33.28
N ARG A 237 5.29 21.41 33.59
CA ARG A 237 4.03 21.97 34.10
C ARG A 237 2.85 21.68 33.15
N GLY A 238 3.03 21.90 31.85
CA GLY A 238 2.01 21.63 30.84
C GLY A 238 1.71 20.14 30.62
N ILE A 239 2.72 19.27 30.58
CA ILE A 239 2.54 17.83 30.38
C ILE A 239 1.85 17.17 31.57
N TYR A 240 2.27 17.47 32.80
CA TYR A 240 1.68 16.86 34.00
C TYR A 240 0.42 17.61 34.50
N GLY A 241 0.15 18.81 33.99
CA GLY A 241 -1.08 19.59 34.18
C GLY A 241 -2.19 19.31 33.15
N LEU A 242 -2.01 18.36 32.23
CA LEU A 242 -2.93 18.06 31.12
C LEU A 242 -4.38 17.79 31.58
N GLY A 243 -4.58 17.21 32.77
CA GLY A 243 -5.90 16.98 33.34
C GLY A 243 -6.65 18.27 33.71
N GLY A 244 -5.93 19.32 34.14
CA GLY A 244 -6.47 20.67 34.32
C GLY A 244 -6.93 21.30 33.00
N PHE A 245 -6.15 21.15 31.93
CA PHE A 245 -6.54 21.61 30.59
C PHE A 245 -7.79 20.89 30.06
N LEU A 246 -7.91 19.59 30.32
CA LEU A 246 -9.09 18.80 29.99
C LEU A 246 -10.32 19.23 30.82
N ARG A 247 -10.13 19.59 32.10
CA ARG A 247 -11.19 20.12 32.97
C ARG A 247 -11.79 21.44 32.47
N VAL A 248 -11.00 22.32 31.85
CA VAL A 248 -11.49 23.59 31.27
C VAL A 248 -11.85 23.50 29.78
N SER A 249 -12.03 22.29 29.25
CA SER A 249 -12.37 22.04 27.84
C SER A 249 -13.84 21.64 27.66
N LYS A 250 -14.59 22.37 26.81
CA LYS A 250 -16.02 22.14 26.55
C LYS A 250 -16.32 20.88 25.70
N GLU A 251 -15.36 20.48 24.86
CA GLU A 251 -15.43 19.30 24.00
C GLU A 251 -14.05 18.63 23.92
N LEU A 252 -13.97 17.31 24.09
CA LEU A 252 -12.80 16.52 23.71
C LEU A 252 -13.02 15.99 22.29
N ARG A 253 -12.26 16.49 21.31
CA ARG A 253 -12.31 15.99 19.93
C ARG A 253 -11.11 15.09 19.65
N VAL A 254 -11.41 13.82 19.42
CA VAL A 254 -10.43 12.79 19.15
C VAL A 254 -10.23 12.64 17.65
N LEU A 255 -9.05 13.01 17.14
CA LEU A 255 -8.66 12.80 15.73
C LEU A 255 -8.24 11.34 15.51
N TRP A 256 -9.23 10.46 15.51
CA TRP A 256 -9.04 9.02 15.63
C TRP A 256 -8.33 8.41 14.43
N SER A 257 -7.41 7.51 14.73
CA SER A 257 -6.63 6.73 13.76
C SER A 257 -6.18 5.41 14.41
N ALA A 258 -5.75 4.43 13.61
CA ALA A 258 -5.37 3.11 14.14
C ALA A 258 -4.32 3.14 15.30
N PRO A 259 -3.22 3.92 15.24
CA PRO A 259 -2.24 3.97 16.33
C PRO A 259 -2.63 4.91 17.49
N TYR A 260 -3.91 5.21 17.66
CA TYR A 260 -4.40 6.09 18.74
C TYR A 260 -4.50 5.34 20.09
N LEU A 261 -5.20 4.21 20.15
CA LEU A 261 -5.30 3.41 21.40
C LEU A 261 -3.99 2.73 21.80
N SER A 262 -3.05 2.54 20.85
CA SER A 262 -1.71 2.05 21.15
C SER A 262 -0.80 3.11 21.79
N ARG A 263 -1.31 4.29 22.17
CA ARG A 263 -0.56 5.38 22.82
C ARG A 263 -1.14 5.68 24.18
N LEU A 264 -0.36 5.44 25.23
CA LEU A 264 -0.83 5.55 26.61
C LEU A 264 -1.31 6.97 26.98
N TRP A 265 -0.63 8.01 26.51
CA TRP A 265 -1.07 9.41 26.67
C TRP A 265 -2.44 9.69 26.02
N CYS A 266 -2.71 9.15 24.84
CA CYS A 266 -3.99 9.34 24.15
C CYS A 266 -5.16 8.63 24.88
N VAL A 267 -4.85 7.50 25.54
CA VAL A 267 -5.79 6.78 26.41
C VAL A 267 -6.03 7.54 27.72
N PHE A 268 -4.97 8.12 28.30
CA PHE A 268 -5.06 8.99 29.48
C PHE A 268 -5.91 10.24 29.23
N GLU A 269 -5.80 10.87 28.06
CA GLU A 269 -6.64 12.01 27.67
C GLU A 269 -8.14 11.68 27.71
N LEU A 270 -8.55 10.50 27.22
CA LEU A 270 -9.93 10.01 27.32
C LEU A 270 -10.36 9.78 28.78
N ALA A 271 -9.48 9.19 29.59
CA ALA A 271 -9.73 8.88 31.01
C ALA A 271 -9.90 10.17 31.84
N ALA A 272 -8.91 11.05 31.76
CA ALA A 272 -8.86 12.33 32.46
C ALA A 272 -10.03 13.22 32.07
N TYR A 273 -10.42 13.26 30.78
CA TYR A 273 -11.55 14.06 30.35
C TYR A 273 -12.89 13.58 30.91
N ARG A 274 -13.16 12.27 30.93
CA ARG A 274 -14.40 11.76 31.54
C ARG A 274 -14.44 11.98 33.05
N MET A 275 -13.30 11.81 33.73
CA MET A 275 -13.20 12.06 35.17
C MET A 275 -13.43 13.56 35.49
N ALA A 276 -12.79 14.45 34.75
CA ALA A 276 -12.92 15.90 34.93
C ALA A 276 -14.30 16.45 34.47
N ASN A 277 -14.87 15.86 33.41
CA ASN A 277 -16.15 16.24 32.84
C ASN A 277 -17.04 15.00 32.62
N PRO A 278 -17.76 14.51 33.65
CA PRO A 278 -18.63 13.34 33.53
C PRO A 278 -19.69 13.49 32.44
N SER A 279 -20.28 14.68 32.30
CA SER A 279 -21.21 15.05 31.21
C SER A 279 -20.52 15.71 30.00
N GLY A 280 -19.19 15.75 29.97
CA GLY A 280 -18.40 16.36 28.91
C GLY A 280 -18.58 15.67 27.57
N ARG A 281 -18.64 16.46 26.50
CA ARG A 281 -18.86 15.95 25.14
C ARG A 281 -17.58 15.37 24.55
N ILE A 282 -17.56 14.08 24.20
CA ILE A 282 -16.49 13.48 23.38
C ILE A 282 -16.98 13.42 21.92
N VAL A 283 -16.12 13.83 20.98
CA VAL A 283 -16.39 13.79 19.53
C VAL A 283 -15.29 13.03 18.81
N VAL A 284 -15.63 11.82 18.35
CA VAL A 284 -14.72 11.00 17.52
C VAL A 284 -14.73 11.53 16.09
N SER A 285 -13.56 11.90 15.58
CA SER A 285 -13.32 12.33 14.19
C SER A 285 -12.34 11.36 13.53
N PRO A 286 -12.80 10.25 12.92
CA PRO A 286 -11.90 9.28 12.31
C PRO A 286 -11.30 9.86 11.02
N VAL A 287 -9.99 10.13 11.01
CA VAL A 287 -9.32 10.94 9.94
C VAL A 287 -9.38 10.35 8.52
N PHE A 288 -9.86 9.10 8.39
CA PHE A 288 -10.13 8.46 7.11
C PHE A 288 -11.48 8.85 6.49
N VAL A 289 -12.43 9.42 7.26
CA VAL A 289 -13.76 9.80 6.78
C VAL A 289 -13.64 10.94 5.76
N GLU A 290 -13.05 12.08 6.14
CA GLU A 290 -12.86 13.20 5.21
C GLU A 290 -11.90 12.87 4.06
N THR A 291 -10.98 11.92 4.26
CA THR A 291 -10.18 11.33 3.16
C THR A 291 -11.08 10.59 2.15
N GLY A 292 -12.05 9.81 2.64
CA GLY A 292 -13.06 9.17 1.80
C GLY A 292 -13.96 10.17 1.08
N VAL A 293 -14.40 11.23 1.77
CA VAL A 293 -15.21 12.32 1.21
C VAL A 293 -14.47 13.02 0.07
N LEU A 294 -13.22 13.42 0.28
CA LEU A 294 -12.41 14.05 -0.77
C LEU A 294 -12.27 13.14 -2.00
N LEU A 295 -11.99 11.85 -1.80
CA LEU A 295 -11.90 10.88 -2.88
C LEU A 295 -13.24 10.69 -3.62
N THR A 296 -14.37 10.74 -2.90
CA THR A 296 -15.71 10.70 -3.52
C THR A 296 -15.96 11.96 -4.35
N ILE A 297 -15.71 13.16 -3.81
CA ILE A 297 -15.87 14.43 -4.53
C ILE A 297 -15.02 14.44 -5.81
N LEU A 298 -13.73 14.10 -5.71
CA LEU A 298 -12.83 14.04 -6.87
C LEU A 298 -13.27 12.98 -7.90
N GLY A 299 -13.72 11.81 -7.44
CA GLY A 299 -14.28 10.77 -8.29
C GLY A 299 -15.55 11.23 -9.02
N THR A 300 -16.44 11.94 -8.33
CA THR A 300 -17.67 12.49 -8.92
C THR A 300 -17.37 13.58 -9.95
N TYR A 301 -16.45 14.51 -9.69
CA TYR A 301 -16.01 15.49 -10.70
C TYR A 301 -15.40 14.82 -11.93
N PHE A 302 -14.52 13.84 -11.74
CA PHE A 302 -13.89 13.11 -12.85
C PHE A 302 -14.91 12.36 -13.70
N VAL A 303 -15.85 11.65 -13.06
CA VAL A 303 -16.93 10.92 -13.75
C VAL A 303 -17.88 11.88 -14.46
N ALA A 304 -18.27 13.00 -13.84
CA ALA A 304 -19.10 14.02 -14.49
C ALA A 304 -18.41 14.61 -15.73
N GLY A 305 -17.10 14.89 -15.66
CA GLY A 305 -16.33 15.35 -16.81
C GLY A 305 -16.25 14.33 -17.95
N LEU A 306 -16.11 13.03 -17.61
CA LEU A 306 -16.21 11.95 -18.61
C LEU A 306 -17.61 11.89 -19.23
N PHE A 307 -18.70 12.01 -18.44
CA PHE A 307 -20.06 12.11 -18.97
C PHE A 307 -20.21 13.31 -19.93
N SER A 308 -19.68 14.50 -19.60
CA SER A 308 -19.72 15.66 -20.50
C SER A 308 -19.02 15.41 -21.84
N VAL A 309 -17.85 14.75 -21.83
CA VAL A 309 -17.15 14.34 -23.07
C VAL A 309 -17.99 13.31 -23.86
N VAL A 310 -18.58 12.33 -23.17
CA VAL A 310 -19.44 11.31 -23.77
C VAL A 310 -20.67 11.92 -24.47
N TYR A 311 -21.30 12.93 -23.86
CA TYR A 311 -22.43 13.64 -24.47
C TYR A 311 -22.03 14.42 -25.73
N VAL A 312 -20.90 15.14 -25.69
CA VAL A 312 -20.37 15.88 -26.85
C VAL A 312 -20.07 14.96 -28.04
N LEU A 313 -19.50 13.78 -27.79
CA LEU A 313 -19.13 12.82 -28.84
C LEU A 313 -20.34 12.14 -29.52
N SER A 314 -21.57 12.46 -29.11
CA SER A 314 -22.81 12.23 -29.89
C SER A 314 -23.07 10.79 -30.36
N TRP A 315 -22.59 9.79 -29.60
CA TRP A 315 -22.76 8.37 -29.93
C TRP A 315 -24.22 7.89 -29.92
N ARG A 316 -24.50 6.84 -30.71
CA ARG A 316 -25.84 6.26 -30.90
C ARG A 316 -26.31 5.58 -29.61
N GLU A 317 -27.62 5.55 -29.37
CA GLU A 317 -28.19 5.09 -28.09
C GLU A 317 -27.70 3.69 -27.65
N VAL A 318 -27.50 2.76 -28.58
CA VAL A 318 -27.03 1.38 -28.31
C VAL A 318 -25.58 1.35 -27.78
N GLU A 319 -24.75 2.32 -28.17
CA GLU A 319 -23.32 2.41 -27.80
C GLU A 319 -23.10 3.07 -26.42
N ARG A 320 -24.16 3.64 -25.81
CA ARG A 320 -24.06 4.41 -24.57
C ARG A 320 -23.86 3.56 -23.32
N VAL A 321 -24.39 2.34 -23.26
CA VAL A 321 -24.29 1.49 -22.04
C VAL A 321 -22.84 1.05 -21.74
N PRO A 322 -22.06 0.51 -22.70
CA PRO A 322 -20.64 0.21 -22.48
C PRO A 322 -19.83 1.47 -22.10
N LEU A 323 -20.19 2.61 -22.70
CA LEU A 323 -19.48 3.88 -22.51
C LEU A 323 -19.74 4.51 -21.15
N TYR A 324 -20.98 4.44 -20.63
CA TYR A 324 -21.30 4.77 -19.25
C TYR A 324 -20.59 3.83 -18.27
N PHE A 325 -20.49 2.53 -18.58
CA PHE A 325 -19.71 1.59 -17.77
C PHE A 325 -18.23 1.97 -17.72
N VAL A 326 -17.60 2.26 -18.87
CA VAL A 326 -16.21 2.74 -18.94
C VAL A 326 -16.01 4.05 -18.17
N SER A 327 -16.95 4.99 -18.30
CA SER A 327 -16.91 6.29 -17.61
C SER A 327 -17.02 6.14 -16.08
N MET A 328 -17.81 5.16 -15.62
CA MET A 328 -18.02 4.91 -14.18
C MET A 328 -17.03 3.88 -13.58
N ALA A 329 -16.36 3.04 -14.38
CA ALA A 329 -15.40 2.04 -13.91
C ALA A 329 -14.29 2.57 -12.98
N PRO A 330 -13.78 3.82 -13.09
CA PRO A 330 -12.89 4.43 -12.09
C PRO A 330 -13.44 4.38 -10.65
N LEU A 331 -14.77 4.40 -10.48
CA LEU A 331 -15.42 4.29 -9.17
C LEU A 331 -15.23 2.91 -8.51
N ILE A 332 -14.81 1.85 -9.23
CA ILE A 332 -14.42 0.57 -8.61
C ILE A 332 -13.30 0.81 -7.58
N VAL A 333 -12.35 1.70 -7.89
CA VAL A 333 -11.26 2.09 -6.98
C VAL A 333 -11.83 2.84 -5.77
N LEU A 334 -12.75 3.78 -6.00
CA LEU A 334 -13.42 4.51 -4.93
C LEU A 334 -14.20 3.58 -3.99
N VAL A 335 -15.03 2.68 -4.52
CA VAL A 335 -15.80 1.67 -3.77
C VAL A 335 -14.87 0.80 -2.93
N HIS A 336 -13.73 0.37 -3.48
CA HIS A 336 -12.73 -0.39 -2.75
C HIS A 336 -12.08 0.42 -1.62
N LEU A 337 -11.79 1.70 -1.83
CA LEU A 337 -11.21 2.59 -0.81
C LEU A 337 -12.22 2.93 0.30
N LEU A 338 -13.49 3.21 -0.04
CA LEU A 338 -14.58 3.40 0.94
C LEU A 338 -14.78 2.15 1.80
N ARG A 339 -14.83 0.96 1.18
CA ARG A 339 -14.93 -0.33 1.88
C ARG A 339 -13.73 -0.57 2.80
N ARG A 340 -12.50 -0.17 2.40
CA ARG A 340 -11.31 -0.21 3.28
C ARG A 340 -11.31 0.83 4.40
N ASN A 341 -11.85 2.02 4.17
CA ASN A 341 -12.05 3.02 5.24
C ASN A 341 -13.04 2.49 6.29
N ASN A 342 -14.13 1.86 5.86
CA ASN A 342 -15.07 1.20 6.76
C ASN A 342 -14.46 -0.05 7.44
N MET A 343 -13.53 -0.77 6.79
CA MET A 343 -12.76 -1.83 7.47
C MET A 343 -11.87 -1.23 8.58
N SER A 344 -11.28 -0.05 8.38
CA SER A 344 -10.56 0.67 9.44
C SER A 344 -11.49 1.12 10.57
N LYS A 345 -12.73 1.53 10.28
CA LYS A 345 -13.78 1.77 11.30
C LYS A 345 -14.04 0.49 12.11
N HIS A 346 -14.25 -0.65 11.46
CA HIS A 346 -14.54 -1.92 12.13
C HIS A 346 -13.35 -2.42 12.97
N ARG A 347 -12.10 -2.22 12.50
CA ARG A 347 -10.89 -2.50 13.29
C ARG A 347 -10.86 -1.65 14.56
N LEU A 348 -11.06 -0.33 14.45
CA LEU A 348 -11.15 0.57 15.61
C LEU A 348 -12.15 0.07 16.67
N MET A 349 -13.32 -0.42 16.26
CA MET A 349 -14.34 -0.93 17.19
C MET A 349 -14.01 -2.31 17.78
N SER A 350 -13.14 -3.06 17.12
CA SER A 350 -12.51 -4.28 17.66
C SER A 350 -11.35 -3.93 18.60
N ASP A 351 -10.52 -2.94 18.26
CA ASP A 351 -9.37 -2.48 19.05
C ASP A 351 -9.84 -1.92 20.41
N LEU A 352 -10.99 -1.23 20.44
CA LEU A 352 -11.71 -0.87 21.68
C LEU A 352 -12.20 -2.10 22.47
N GLN A 353 -12.69 -3.14 21.79
CA GLN A 353 -13.25 -4.33 22.43
C GLN A 353 -12.16 -5.22 23.05
N SER A 354 -10.99 -5.29 22.41
CA SER A 354 -9.79 -5.99 22.90
C SER A 354 -8.78 -5.04 23.55
N PHE A 355 -9.21 -3.84 23.97
CA PHE A 355 -8.31 -2.83 24.53
C PHE A 355 -7.57 -3.37 25.76
N ASP A 356 -6.29 -3.01 25.91
CA ASP A 356 -5.45 -3.44 27.03
C ASP A 356 -4.45 -2.33 27.38
N LEU A 357 -4.49 -1.87 28.62
CA LEU A 357 -3.71 -0.74 29.10
C LEU A 357 -2.21 -1.06 29.12
N GLU A 358 -1.83 -2.26 29.54
CA GLU A 358 -0.41 -2.68 29.65
C GLU A 358 0.24 -2.87 28.26
N LYS A 359 -0.57 -2.91 27.19
CA LYS A 359 -0.11 -2.95 25.79
C LYS A 359 -0.04 -1.55 25.14
N ALA A 360 -0.45 -0.48 25.82
CA ALA A 360 -0.40 0.87 25.29
C ALA A 360 1.04 1.44 25.41
N TYR A 361 1.64 1.81 24.27
CA TYR A 361 3.02 2.28 24.23
C TYR A 361 3.18 3.68 24.84
N CYS A 362 4.17 3.81 25.73
CA CYS A 362 4.70 5.07 26.25
C CYS A 362 6.18 5.22 25.84
N ARG A 363 6.72 6.46 25.84
CA ARG A 363 8.14 6.72 25.51
C ARG A 363 9.05 6.76 26.74
N LYS A 364 8.50 7.04 27.93
CA LYS A 364 9.25 7.11 29.19
C LYS A 364 8.53 6.28 30.24
N ASP A 365 9.27 5.46 30.98
CA ASP A 365 8.69 4.58 32.01
C ASP A 365 8.08 5.39 33.16
N PHE A 366 8.69 6.54 33.51
CA PHE A 366 8.12 7.50 34.45
C PHE A 366 6.74 8.02 34.02
N ASP A 367 6.56 8.33 32.73
CA ASP A 367 5.27 8.80 32.22
C ASP A 367 4.23 7.66 32.23
N GLN A 368 4.68 6.41 32.01
CA GLN A 368 3.83 5.23 32.17
C GLN A 368 3.42 5.01 33.64
N GLU A 369 4.33 5.12 34.60
CA GLU A 369 4.03 5.02 36.02
C GLU A 369 3.06 6.13 36.47
N PHE A 370 3.32 7.39 36.08
CA PHE A 370 2.45 8.53 36.35
C PHE A 370 1.01 8.29 35.84
N ILE A 371 0.86 7.90 34.57
CA ILE A 371 -0.45 7.61 33.97
C ILE A 371 -1.12 6.42 34.66
N HIS A 372 -0.39 5.33 34.90
CA HIS A 372 -0.92 4.14 35.56
C HIS A 372 -1.39 4.42 36.99
N ARG A 373 -0.69 5.30 37.71
CA ARG A 373 -1.06 5.74 39.06
C ARG A 373 -2.35 6.59 39.03
N ALA A 374 -2.40 7.62 38.19
CA ALA A 374 -3.60 8.47 38.05
C ALA A 374 -4.83 7.68 37.56
N ILE A 375 -4.67 6.76 36.61
CA ILE A 375 -5.76 5.85 36.18
C ILE A 375 -6.22 4.95 37.33
N SER A 376 -5.30 4.43 38.15
CA SER A 376 -5.65 3.58 39.29
C SER A 376 -6.29 4.36 40.44
N GLU A 377 -5.99 5.65 40.58
CA GLU A 377 -6.71 6.56 41.49
C GLU A 377 -8.15 6.79 41.01
N TRP A 378 -8.33 7.25 39.76
CA TRP A 378 -9.64 7.67 39.25
C TRP A 378 -10.63 6.52 39.00
N TYR A 379 -10.12 5.33 38.67
CA TYR A 379 -10.93 4.15 38.35
C TYR A 379 -10.77 3.00 39.36
N GLY A 380 -10.01 3.21 40.45
CA GLY A 380 -9.70 2.18 41.46
C GLY A 380 -8.68 1.11 41.01
N SER A 381 -8.60 0.78 39.72
CA SER A 381 -7.54 -0.07 39.15
C SER A 381 -7.39 0.06 37.63
N LYS A 382 -6.24 -0.39 37.11
CA LYS A 382 -5.98 -0.56 35.68
C LYS A 382 -7.04 -1.43 34.99
N ASP A 383 -7.47 -2.51 35.63
CA ASP A 383 -8.47 -3.44 35.08
C ASP A 383 -9.87 -2.83 35.04
N ALA A 384 -10.26 -2.09 36.08
CA ALA A 384 -11.53 -1.36 36.10
C ALA A 384 -11.56 -0.28 34.99
N PHE A 385 -10.45 0.42 34.77
CA PHE A 385 -10.32 1.32 33.62
C PHE A 385 -10.38 0.57 32.27
N ALA A 386 -9.68 -0.55 32.13
CA ALA A 386 -9.73 -1.35 30.89
C ALA A 386 -11.16 -1.87 30.62
N GLN A 387 -11.91 -2.23 31.66
CA GLN A 387 -13.34 -2.57 31.57
C GLN A 387 -14.19 -1.35 31.17
N TYR A 388 -13.94 -0.16 31.74
CA TYR A 388 -14.59 1.09 31.33
C TYR A 388 -14.37 1.40 29.84
N VAL A 389 -13.14 1.22 29.33
CA VAL A 389 -12.81 1.41 27.91
C VAL A 389 -13.53 0.38 27.02
N ARG A 390 -13.52 -0.91 27.40
CA ARG A 390 -14.15 -2.01 26.64
C ARG A 390 -15.70 -1.94 26.66
N GLY A 391 -16.28 -1.36 27.70
CA GLY A 391 -17.72 -1.24 27.91
C GLY A 391 -18.25 0.18 27.66
N PRO A 392 -18.61 0.97 28.69
CA PRO A 392 -19.30 2.26 28.55
C PRO A 392 -18.67 3.23 27.55
N LEU A 393 -17.35 3.41 27.56
CA LEU A 393 -16.69 4.31 26.62
C LEU A 393 -16.78 3.79 25.18
N ARG A 394 -16.56 2.49 24.96
CA ARG A 394 -16.74 1.89 23.62
C ARG A 394 -18.15 2.07 23.11
N GLU A 395 -19.19 1.98 23.95
CA GLU A 395 -20.58 2.21 23.53
C GLU A 395 -20.84 3.67 23.13
N GLU A 396 -20.32 4.63 23.90
CA GLU A 396 -20.41 6.06 23.60
C GLU A 396 -19.67 6.41 22.29
N LEU A 397 -18.41 5.97 22.15
CA LEU A 397 -17.60 6.18 20.95
C LEU A 397 -18.21 5.50 19.72
N LEU A 398 -18.80 4.30 19.88
CA LEU A 398 -19.62 3.64 18.85
C LEU A 398 -20.79 4.52 18.45
N HIS A 399 -21.52 5.11 19.41
CA HIS A 399 -22.66 5.98 19.15
C HIS A 399 -22.27 7.23 18.38
N SER A 400 -21.24 7.96 18.84
CA SER A 400 -20.67 9.12 18.14
C SER A 400 -20.19 8.78 16.72
N SER A 401 -19.82 7.52 16.46
CA SER A 401 -19.32 7.04 15.18
C SER A 401 -20.38 6.37 14.29
N ARG A 402 -21.68 6.35 14.66
CA ARG A 402 -22.70 5.60 13.90
C ARG A 402 -22.85 6.06 12.45
N SER A 403 -22.97 7.36 12.16
CA SER A 403 -23.05 7.84 10.77
C SER A 403 -21.71 7.65 10.05
N SER A 404 -21.68 6.89 8.96
CA SER A 404 -20.46 6.71 8.15
C SER A 404 -20.05 8.01 7.43
N PHE A 405 -21.01 8.74 6.87
CA PHE A 405 -20.82 10.03 6.19
C PHE A 405 -21.87 11.04 6.69
N PRO A 406 -21.46 12.17 7.32
CA PRO A 406 -22.34 13.28 7.65
C PRO A 406 -23.10 13.84 6.44
N PRO A 407 -24.40 14.20 6.55
CA PRO A 407 -25.23 14.62 5.42
C PRO A 407 -24.65 15.81 4.62
N GLN A 408 -24.03 16.79 5.29
CA GLN A 408 -23.41 17.94 4.62
C GLN A 408 -22.30 17.54 3.63
N TYR A 409 -21.56 16.45 3.90
CA TYR A 409 -20.55 15.95 2.98
C TYR A 409 -21.17 15.26 1.74
N LEU A 410 -22.35 14.64 1.89
CA LEU A 410 -23.09 14.07 0.77
C LEU A 410 -23.68 15.16 -0.13
N VAL A 411 -24.14 16.28 0.46
CA VAL A 411 -24.52 17.49 -0.29
C VAL A 411 -23.34 18.05 -1.08
N MET A 412 -22.12 18.09 -0.51
CA MET A 412 -20.91 18.51 -1.26
C MET A 412 -20.60 17.60 -2.46
N VAL A 413 -20.83 16.28 -2.34
CA VAL A 413 -20.66 15.34 -3.46
C VAL A 413 -21.73 15.59 -4.54
N ALA A 414 -23.00 15.70 -4.17
CA ALA A 414 -24.09 15.96 -5.12
C ALA A 414 -24.03 17.36 -5.76
N ALA A 415 -23.45 18.35 -5.09
CA ALA A 415 -23.25 19.68 -5.67
C ALA A 415 -22.40 19.63 -6.96
N ALA A 416 -21.48 18.67 -7.10
CA ALA A 416 -20.71 18.48 -8.33
C ALA A 416 -21.57 17.96 -9.49
N THR A 417 -22.49 17.00 -9.27
CA THR A 417 -23.41 16.52 -10.32
C THR A 417 -24.48 17.54 -10.66
N VAL A 418 -25.08 18.21 -9.66
CA VAL A 418 -26.01 19.33 -9.88
C VAL A 418 -25.35 20.45 -10.70
N SER A 419 -24.05 20.71 -10.52
CA SER A 419 -23.33 21.70 -11.35
C SER A 419 -23.21 21.29 -12.82
N ALA A 420 -23.12 19.99 -13.12
CA ALA A 420 -23.10 19.50 -14.50
C ALA A 420 -24.46 19.62 -15.19
N SER A 421 -25.58 19.48 -14.49
CA SER A 421 -26.91 19.69 -15.10
C SER A 421 -27.23 21.16 -15.36
N PHE A 422 -26.58 22.11 -14.66
CA PHE A 422 -26.63 23.53 -15.06
C PHE A 422 -25.96 23.80 -16.41
N ASP A 423 -24.96 23.02 -16.83
CA ASP A 423 -24.39 23.11 -18.17
C ASP A 423 -25.36 22.61 -19.25
N SER A 424 -26.09 21.52 -18.99
CA SER A 424 -27.19 21.08 -19.86
C SER A 424 -28.27 22.16 -19.98
N LEU A 425 -28.69 22.77 -18.88
CA LEU A 425 -29.72 23.81 -18.87
C LEU A 425 -29.30 25.08 -19.62
N ALA A 426 -28.05 25.51 -19.47
CA ALA A 426 -27.51 26.62 -20.25
C ALA A 426 -27.47 26.28 -21.75
N SER A 427 -27.14 25.04 -22.09
CA SER A 427 -27.10 24.56 -23.47
C SER A 427 -28.49 24.54 -24.13
N LEU A 428 -29.52 24.01 -23.44
CA LEU A 428 -30.89 24.01 -23.94
C LEU A 428 -31.46 25.44 -24.10
N TRP A 429 -31.09 26.35 -23.21
CA TRP A 429 -31.46 27.77 -23.33
C TRP A 429 -30.79 28.44 -24.55
N LEU A 430 -29.47 28.23 -24.74
CA LEU A 430 -28.73 28.75 -25.90
C LEU A 430 -29.19 28.12 -27.23
N GLY A 431 -29.72 26.90 -27.19
CA GLY A 431 -30.40 26.25 -28.32
C GLY A 431 -31.81 26.80 -28.61
N GLY A 432 -32.34 27.70 -27.78
CA GLY A 432 -33.64 28.34 -27.98
C GLY A 432 -34.86 27.45 -27.71
N LEU A 433 -34.72 26.41 -26.88
CA LEU A 433 -35.87 25.57 -26.50
C LEU A 433 -36.88 26.35 -25.65
N ASP A 434 -38.16 25.99 -25.79
CA ASP A 434 -39.22 26.51 -24.92
C ASP A 434 -38.92 26.20 -23.44
N GLY A 435 -39.11 27.22 -22.59
CA GLY A 435 -38.90 27.14 -21.14
C GLY A 435 -39.65 26.00 -20.45
N TYR A 436 -40.72 25.46 -21.03
CA TYR A 436 -41.39 24.24 -20.58
C TYR A 436 -40.43 23.03 -20.54
N PHE A 437 -39.59 22.83 -21.57
CA PHE A 437 -38.66 21.70 -21.64
C PHE A 437 -37.44 21.94 -20.76
N ILE A 438 -36.96 23.18 -20.67
CA ILE A 438 -35.88 23.58 -19.76
C ILE A 438 -36.31 23.38 -18.29
N LEU A 439 -37.56 23.72 -17.96
CA LEU A 439 -38.13 23.45 -16.63
C LEU A 439 -38.32 21.95 -16.38
N SER A 440 -38.74 21.18 -17.39
CA SER A 440 -38.85 19.71 -17.29
C SER A 440 -37.49 19.06 -16.99
N GLU A 441 -36.43 19.46 -17.71
CA GLU A 441 -35.05 19.03 -17.47
C GLU A 441 -34.55 19.45 -16.07
N PHE A 442 -34.80 20.68 -15.64
CA PHE A 442 -34.39 21.15 -14.30
C PHE A 442 -35.06 20.32 -13.20
N VAL A 443 -36.38 20.12 -13.28
CA VAL A 443 -37.12 19.33 -12.27
C VAL A 443 -36.73 17.86 -12.33
N GLY A 444 -36.70 17.25 -13.52
CA GLY A 444 -36.44 15.82 -13.67
C GLY A 444 -35.00 15.42 -13.38
N ASN A 445 -34.04 16.08 -14.05
CA ASN A 445 -32.63 15.74 -13.96
C ASN A 445 -31.94 16.41 -12.76
N SER A 446 -32.03 17.74 -12.65
CA SER A 446 -31.30 18.47 -11.59
C SER A 446 -31.86 18.18 -10.20
N ILE A 447 -33.18 18.25 -10.01
CA ILE A 447 -33.80 17.93 -8.73
C ILE A 447 -33.97 16.40 -8.59
N GLY A 448 -34.70 15.76 -9.51
CA GLY A 448 -35.08 14.35 -9.35
C GLY A 448 -33.91 13.37 -9.39
N PHE A 449 -33.02 13.47 -10.39
CA PHE A 449 -31.89 12.55 -10.48
C PHE A 449 -30.71 12.96 -9.60
N HIS A 450 -30.21 14.21 -9.67
CA HIS A 450 -29.00 14.60 -8.93
C HIS A 450 -29.21 14.91 -7.44
N VAL A 451 -30.35 15.47 -7.03
CA VAL A 451 -30.65 15.69 -5.60
C VAL A 451 -31.41 14.49 -5.00
N GLY A 452 -32.44 13.98 -5.67
CA GLY A 452 -33.21 12.83 -5.20
C GLY A 452 -32.46 11.50 -5.31
N TRP A 453 -32.44 10.93 -6.52
CA TRP A 453 -31.96 9.56 -6.76
C TRP A 453 -30.50 9.37 -6.36
N PHE A 454 -29.61 10.28 -6.77
CA PHE A 454 -28.18 10.15 -6.54
C PHE A 454 -27.78 10.25 -5.06
N LEU A 455 -28.43 11.09 -4.24
CA LEU A 455 -28.18 11.10 -2.79
C LEU A 455 -28.65 9.81 -2.12
N ALA A 456 -29.85 9.32 -2.44
CA ALA A 456 -30.37 8.06 -1.92
C ALA A 456 -29.45 6.89 -2.29
N HIS A 457 -28.98 6.87 -3.54
CA HIS A 457 -28.15 5.80 -4.09
C HIS A 457 -26.71 5.84 -3.60
N LEU A 458 -26.12 7.04 -3.44
CA LEU A 458 -24.82 7.22 -2.78
C LEU A 458 -24.88 6.79 -1.31
N LYS A 459 -25.98 7.08 -0.59
CA LYS A 459 -26.18 6.62 0.78
C LYS A 459 -26.28 5.09 0.85
N LEU A 460 -27.00 4.46 -0.09
CA LEU A 460 -27.06 3.01 -0.22
C LEU A 460 -25.67 2.40 -0.50
N LEU A 461 -24.88 2.99 -1.40
CA LEU A 461 -23.52 2.54 -1.67
C LEU A 461 -22.63 2.57 -0.42
N ILE A 462 -22.67 3.68 0.34
CA ILE A 462 -21.86 3.82 1.56
C ILE A 462 -22.29 2.78 2.61
N PHE A 463 -23.60 2.57 2.79
CA PHE A 463 -24.14 1.50 3.66
C PHE A 463 -23.68 0.11 3.22
N LEU A 464 -23.69 -0.20 1.91
CA LEU A 464 -23.19 -1.48 1.39
C LEU A 464 -21.67 -1.61 1.60
N CYS A 465 -20.88 -0.56 1.35
CA CYS A 465 -19.44 -0.53 1.64
C CYS A 465 -19.14 -0.69 3.14
N GLU A 466 -20.06 -0.35 4.04
CA GLU A 466 -19.95 -0.55 5.48
C GLU A 466 -20.35 -1.98 5.88
N ARG A 467 -21.53 -2.44 5.46
CA ARG A 467 -22.03 -3.80 5.70
C ARG A 467 -21.07 -4.88 5.17
N PHE A 468 -20.43 -4.61 4.04
CA PHE A 468 -19.45 -5.49 3.39
C PHE A 468 -18.00 -4.99 3.53
N ALA A 469 -17.70 -4.20 4.57
CA ALA A 469 -16.36 -3.68 4.83
C ALA A 469 -15.28 -4.78 4.96
N ALA A 470 -15.61 -5.87 5.66
CA ALA A 470 -14.71 -7.00 5.83
C ALA A 470 -14.62 -7.83 4.53
N PRO A 471 -13.42 -8.30 4.13
CA PRO A 471 -13.29 -9.26 3.04
C PRO A 471 -13.95 -10.59 3.42
N ILE A 472 -14.82 -11.12 2.56
CA ILE A 472 -15.37 -12.48 2.72
C ILE A 472 -14.25 -13.52 2.62
N TYR A 473 -13.30 -13.30 1.71
CA TYR A 473 -12.05 -14.05 1.61
C TYR A 473 -10.86 -13.10 1.34
N PRO A 474 -9.68 -13.35 1.92
CA PRO A 474 -8.50 -12.51 1.70
C PRO A 474 -7.92 -12.67 0.28
N GLY A 475 -7.26 -11.63 -0.22
CA GLY A 475 -6.57 -11.66 -1.52
C GLY A 475 -7.41 -11.08 -2.65
N LEU A 476 -7.54 -11.80 -3.78
CA LEU A 476 -8.24 -11.27 -4.97
C LEU A 476 -9.75 -11.08 -4.75
N CYS A 477 -10.37 -11.89 -3.87
CA CYS A 477 -11.78 -11.77 -3.53
C CYS A 477 -12.13 -10.42 -2.87
N ASP A 478 -11.18 -9.77 -2.20
CA ASP A 478 -11.31 -8.40 -1.64
C ASP A 478 -11.63 -7.37 -2.76
N TYR A 479 -11.06 -7.57 -3.96
CA TYR A 479 -11.37 -6.76 -5.15
C TYR A 479 -12.65 -7.23 -5.83
N ALA A 480 -12.88 -8.53 -5.98
CA ALA A 480 -14.12 -9.07 -6.58
C ALA A 480 -15.38 -8.59 -5.82
N GLN A 481 -15.35 -8.62 -4.49
CA GLN A 481 -16.40 -8.07 -3.62
C GLN A 481 -16.62 -6.56 -3.86
N SER A 482 -15.55 -5.81 -4.13
CA SER A 482 -15.64 -4.37 -4.47
C SER A 482 -16.23 -4.14 -5.87
N ILE A 483 -15.91 -5.01 -6.83
CA ILE A 483 -16.45 -5.00 -8.20
C ILE A 483 -17.94 -5.37 -8.19
N MET A 484 -18.37 -6.34 -7.37
CA MET A 484 -19.79 -6.68 -7.22
C MET A 484 -20.60 -5.50 -6.66
N LEU A 485 -20.11 -4.84 -5.61
CA LEU A 485 -20.76 -3.62 -5.07
C LEU A 485 -20.84 -2.50 -6.12
N PHE A 486 -19.77 -2.29 -6.89
CA PHE A 486 -19.79 -1.35 -8.02
C PHE A 486 -20.80 -1.78 -9.10
N GLY A 487 -20.91 -3.07 -9.43
CA GLY A 487 -21.89 -3.57 -10.40
C GLY A 487 -23.32 -3.31 -9.98
N THR A 488 -23.67 -3.57 -8.71
CA THR A 488 -24.97 -3.21 -8.12
C THR A 488 -25.21 -1.70 -8.18
N PHE A 489 -24.20 -0.89 -7.87
CA PHE A 489 -24.28 0.56 -7.97
C PHE A 489 -24.48 1.04 -9.41
N PHE A 490 -23.76 0.48 -10.38
CA PHE A 490 -23.86 0.84 -11.79
C PHE A 490 -25.25 0.53 -12.37
N VAL A 491 -25.78 -0.67 -12.12
CA VAL A 491 -27.11 -1.08 -12.63
C VAL A 491 -28.21 -0.17 -12.09
N LEU A 492 -28.18 0.16 -10.80
CA LEU A 492 -29.16 1.06 -10.18
C LEU A 492 -28.98 2.53 -10.62
N TYR A 493 -27.75 3.00 -10.80
CA TYR A 493 -27.48 4.34 -11.34
C TYR A 493 -28.03 4.47 -12.76
N TYR A 494 -27.73 3.49 -13.63
CA TYR A 494 -28.20 3.45 -15.01
C TYR A 494 -29.73 3.38 -15.09
N LEU A 495 -30.37 2.52 -14.30
CA LEU A 495 -31.83 2.44 -14.21
C LEU A 495 -32.45 3.80 -13.82
N GLY A 496 -31.88 4.49 -12.82
CA GLY A 496 -32.32 5.82 -12.42
C GLY A 496 -32.16 6.86 -13.53
N GLN A 497 -31.07 6.81 -14.31
CA GLN A 497 -30.86 7.70 -15.45
C GLN A 497 -31.87 7.44 -16.58
N THR A 498 -32.16 6.17 -16.88
CA THR A 498 -33.19 5.80 -17.88
C THR A 498 -34.58 6.26 -17.46
N LEU A 499 -34.96 6.07 -16.19
CA LEU A 499 -36.25 6.52 -15.66
C LEU A 499 -36.37 8.04 -15.60
N CYS A 500 -35.29 8.73 -15.20
CA CYS A 500 -35.19 10.20 -15.22
C CYS A 500 -35.46 10.75 -16.63
N ARG A 501 -34.71 10.25 -17.63
CA ARG A 501 -34.83 10.67 -19.03
C ARG A 501 -36.25 10.44 -19.55
N PHE A 502 -36.81 9.25 -19.32
CA PHE A 502 -38.18 8.94 -19.71
C PHE A 502 -39.19 9.91 -19.08
N ALA A 503 -39.03 10.23 -17.80
CA ALA A 503 -39.92 11.13 -17.08
C ALA A 503 -39.90 12.57 -17.65
N TYR A 504 -38.72 13.18 -17.82
CA TYR A 504 -38.64 14.59 -18.25
C TYR A 504 -38.87 14.79 -19.76
N THR A 505 -38.53 13.81 -20.60
CA THR A 505 -38.83 13.86 -22.05
C THR A 505 -40.32 13.63 -22.34
N SER A 506 -41.05 12.91 -21.47
CA SER A 506 -42.49 12.67 -21.65
C SER A 506 -43.35 13.89 -21.29
N SER A 507 -43.13 14.52 -20.13
CA SER A 507 -43.80 15.77 -19.73
C SER A 507 -43.22 16.39 -18.46
N LEU A 508 -43.48 17.68 -18.24
CA LEU A 508 -43.19 18.37 -16.98
C LEU A 508 -43.85 17.69 -15.77
N TRP A 509 -45.07 17.14 -15.91
CA TRP A 509 -45.72 16.40 -14.83
C TRP A 509 -45.04 15.05 -14.55
N GLY A 510 -44.48 14.40 -15.58
CA GLY A 510 -43.59 13.25 -15.42
C GLY A 510 -42.33 13.61 -14.63
N ALA A 511 -41.66 14.70 -15.00
CA ALA A 511 -40.51 15.24 -14.27
C ALA A 511 -40.85 15.54 -12.80
N VAL A 512 -41.97 16.21 -12.52
CA VAL A 512 -42.45 16.52 -11.15
C VAL A 512 -42.71 15.24 -10.36
N ALA A 513 -43.41 14.25 -10.94
CA ALA A 513 -43.70 12.98 -10.27
C ALA A 513 -42.41 12.18 -9.95
N TRP A 514 -41.46 12.14 -10.88
CA TRP A 514 -40.13 11.55 -10.67
C TRP A 514 -39.37 12.28 -9.56
N ALA A 515 -39.31 13.61 -9.61
CA ALA A 515 -38.61 14.42 -8.63
C ALA A 515 -39.18 14.29 -7.22
N SER A 516 -40.52 14.30 -7.07
CA SER A 516 -41.18 14.05 -5.79
C SER A 516 -40.87 12.65 -5.26
N SER A 517 -40.97 11.62 -6.11
CA SER A 517 -40.73 10.22 -5.71
C SER A 517 -39.29 9.97 -5.25
N THR A 518 -38.32 10.52 -5.98
CA THR A 518 -36.89 10.37 -5.67
C THR A 518 -36.44 11.21 -4.48
N CYS A 519 -37.00 12.42 -4.29
CA CYS A 519 -36.76 13.20 -3.07
C CYS A 519 -37.36 12.53 -1.83
N LEU A 520 -38.56 11.93 -1.94
CA LEU A 520 -39.14 11.12 -0.86
C LEU A 520 -38.28 9.89 -0.54
N LEU A 521 -37.71 9.22 -1.55
CA LEU A 521 -36.77 8.11 -1.36
C LEU A 521 -35.49 8.55 -0.64
N ALA A 522 -34.93 9.72 -0.99
CA ALA A 522 -33.78 10.29 -0.28
C ALA A 522 -34.11 10.64 1.18
N VAL A 523 -35.24 11.33 1.42
CA VAL A 523 -35.72 11.65 2.77
C VAL A 523 -35.94 10.38 3.58
N PHE A 524 -36.48 9.31 2.99
CA PHE A 524 -36.63 8.01 3.67
C PHE A 524 -35.28 7.38 4.01
N ALA A 525 -34.30 7.38 3.08
CA ALA A 525 -32.97 6.82 3.31
C ALA A 525 -32.22 7.53 4.46
N PHE A 526 -32.31 8.87 4.55
CA PHE A 526 -31.77 9.63 5.68
C PHE A 526 -32.57 9.44 6.97
N SER A 527 -33.90 9.39 6.89
CA SER A 527 -34.78 9.21 8.06
C SER A 527 -34.61 7.83 8.70
N ALA A 528 -34.35 6.78 7.91
CA ALA A 528 -34.10 5.44 8.41
C ALA A 528 -32.82 5.38 9.27
N GLU A 529 -31.74 6.04 8.86
CA GLU A 529 -30.51 6.18 9.66
C GLU A 529 -30.77 6.96 10.96
N TYR A 530 -31.45 8.10 10.87
CA TYR A 530 -31.78 8.91 12.05
C TYR A 530 -32.66 8.15 13.05
N GLN A 531 -33.66 7.40 12.57
CA GLN A 531 -34.49 6.53 13.42
C GLN A 531 -33.69 5.39 14.06
N MET A 532 -32.67 4.84 13.39
CA MET A 532 -31.76 3.88 14.00
C MET A 532 -30.85 4.50 15.07
N GLN A 533 -30.45 5.76 14.92
CA GLN A 533 -29.70 6.51 15.93
C GLN A 533 -30.58 6.78 17.17
N VAL A 534 -31.75 7.39 16.99
CA VAL A 534 -32.68 7.75 18.10
C VAL A 534 -33.18 6.50 18.86
N ARG A 535 -33.37 5.36 18.18
CA ARG A 535 -33.71 4.10 18.85
C ARG A 535 -32.57 3.56 19.72
N ALA A 536 -31.31 3.76 19.32
CA ALA A 536 -30.16 3.38 20.13
C ALA A 536 -30.01 4.26 21.37
N GLU A 537 -30.18 5.58 21.22
CA GLU A 537 -30.15 6.55 22.34
C GLU A 537 -31.21 6.20 23.40
N LYS A 538 -32.44 5.91 22.99
CA LYS A 538 -33.52 5.52 23.91
C LYS A 538 -33.29 4.17 24.59
N ALA A 539 -32.65 3.22 23.92
CA ALA A 539 -32.27 1.94 24.52
C ALA A 539 -31.19 2.13 25.60
N GLN A 540 -30.17 2.95 25.32
CA GLN A 540 -29.07 3.19 26.26
C GLN A 540 -29.49 4.07 27.45
N GLY A 541 -30.32 5.11 27.23
CA GLY A 541 -30.88 5.92 28.31
C GLY A 541 -31.68 5.10 29.32
N SER A 542 -32.46 4.12 28.84
CA SER A 542 -33.14 3.15 29.71
C SER A 542 -32.14 2.25 30.47
N ALA A 543 -31.10 1.75 29.79
CA ALA A 543 -30.10 0.86 30.42
C ALA A 543 -29.31 1.54 31.55
N VAL A 544 -28.88 2.79 31.33
CA VAL A 544 -28.16 3.57 32.36
C VAL A 544 -29.05 3.87 33.56
N ALA A 545 -30.34 4.15 33.35
CA ALA A 545 -31.30 4.42 34.43
C ALA A 545 -31.55 3.22 35.36
N PHE A 546 -31.32 1.99 34.90
CA PHE A 546 -31.38 0.76 35.73
C PHE A 546 -30.00 0.31 36.25
N GLY A 547 -28.90 0.89 35.78
CA GLY A 547 -27.53 0.42 36.02
C GLY A 547 -26.76 1.14 37.12
N ALA A 548 -27.29 2.22 37.71
CA ALA A 548 -26.63 2.98 38.76
C ALA A 548 -26.98 2.42 40.16
N PRO A 549 -26.06 1.73 40.86
CA PRO A 549 -26.27 1.43 42.28
C PRO A 549 -26.19 2.75 43.05
N ALA A 550 -27.29 3.16 43.66
CA ALA A 550 -27.24 4.19 44.69
C ALA A 550 -26.36 3.66 45.83
N GLN A 551 -25.20 4.27 46.06
CA GLN A 551 -24.36 3.96 47.22
C GLN A 551 -25.08 4.41 48.49
N LYS A 552 -25.88 3.49 49.04
CA LYS A 552 -26.48 3.64 50.35
C LYS A 552 -25.43 3.26 51.38
N GLU A 553 -24.88 4.28 52.02
CA GLU A 553 -23.95 4.16 53.14
C GLU A 553 -24.72 3.59 54.35
N GLU A 554 -24.45 2.33 54.71
CA GLU A 554 -25.13 1.62 55.80
C GLU A 554 -24.26 0.48 56.34
N ASP A 555 -24.39 0.20 57.64
CA ASP A 555 -23.33 -0.34 58.49
C ASP A 555 -23.38 -1.86 58.80
N LEU A 556 -22.21 -2.40 59.18
CA LEU A 556 -21.94 -3.53 60.09
C LEU A 556 -22.50 -4.97 59.83
N VAL A 557 -21.53 -5.92 59.78
CA VAL A 557 -21.44 -7.16 60.60
C VAL A 557 -22.03 -8.53 60.15
N ASP A 558 -21.18 -9.56 60.35
CA ASP A 558 -21.35 -11.03 60.49
C ASP A 558 -21.97 -11.97 59.42
N GLY A 559 -21.27 -13.10 59.22
CA GLY A 559 -21.89 -14.44 59.18
C GLY A 559 -21.76 -15.28 57.89
N PRO A 560 -20.89 -16.32 57.84
CA PRO A 560 -20.75 -17.21 56.67
C PRO A 560 -21.60 -18.50 56.75
N LYS A 561 -22.09 -19.02 55.61
CA LYS A 561 -22.53 -20.42 55.45
C LYS A 561 -22.24 -21.01 54.07
N GLU A 562 -21.94 -22.31 54.05
CA GLU A 562 -21.66 -23.12 52.86
C GLU A 562 -22.94 -23.52 52.09
N ARG A 563 -22.78 -23.99 50.84
CA ARG A 563 -23.23 -25.34 50.44
C ARG A 563 -22.70 -25.82 49.08
N LEU A 564 -22.44 -27.13 49.00
CA LEU A 564 -22.09 -27.86 47.77
C LEU A 564 -23.33 -28.18 46.92
N ARG A 565 -23.10 -28.44 45.62
CA ARG A 565 -23.71 -29.59 44.93
C ARG A 565 -22.77 -30.18 43.87
N LYS A 566 -22.95 -31.45 43.55
CA LYS A 566 -22.18 -32.27 42.59
C LYS A 566 -23.09 -32.79 41.46
N GLU A 567 -22.50 -33.62 40.57
CA GLU A 567 -23.07 -34.71 39.73
C GLU A 567 -23.41 -34.40 38.26
N VAL A 568 -23.25 -35.31 37.27
CA VAL A 568 -22.37 -36.51 37.00
C VAL A 568 -22.58 -36.97 35.50
N PRO A 569 -21.85 -37.93 34.88
CA PRO A 569 -21.42 -37.82 33.45
C PRO A 569 -21.81 -38.97 32.48
N GLU A 570 -21.29 -38.88 31.24
CA GLU A 570 -21.02 -39.97 30.24
C GLU A 570 -19.58 -39.74 29.68
N VAL A 571 -18.70 -40.67 29.23
CA VAL A 571 -18.69 -42.11 28.86
C VAL A 571 -18.78 -42.43 27.34
N VAL A 572 -17.70 -43.00 26.75
CA VAL A 572 -17.65 -44.08 25.71
C VAL A 572 -16.19 -44.40 25.26
N ASP A 573 -15.97 -45.65 24.80
CA ASP A 573 -14.75 -46.40 24.38
C ASP A 573 -13.79 -45.77 23.35
N SER A 574 -12.49 -46.16 23.19
CA SER A 574 -11.67 -47.38 23.43
C SER A 574 -11.48 -48.35 22.23
N TYR A 575 -10.24 -48.76 21.92
CA TYR A 575 -9.86 -49.86 21.00
C TYR A 575 -8.38 -50.29 21.11
N HIS A 576 -8.05 -51.55 20.79
CA HIS A 576 -6.73 -52.21 20.90
C HIS A 576 -6.07 -52.55 19.54
N GLY A 577 -4.77 -52.88 19.54
CA GLY A 577 -4.12 -53.57 18.41
C GLY A 577 -2.62 -53.88 18.64
N ASP A 578 -2.27 -55.16 18.84
CA ASP A 578 -0.89 -55.67 19.01
C ASP A 578 -0.29 -56.22 17.70
N GLY A 579 1.05 -56.29 17.61
CA GLY A 579 1.76 -56.96 16.52
C GLY A 579 3.26 -57.17 16.82
N ASN A 580 3.74 -58.41 16.73
CA ASN A 580 5.06 -58.85 17.19
C ASN A 580 5.74 -59.74 16.13
N CYS A 581 7.09 -59.74 16.01
CA CYS A 581 7.95 -60.88 15.55
C CYS A 581 9.43 -60.54 15.27
N THR A 582 10.32 -60.96 16.18
CA THR A 582 11.62 -61.71 16.03
C THR A 582 12.71 -61.37 14.97
N PRO A 583 14.04 -61.47 15.32
CA PRO A 583 15.20 -61.15 14.44
C PRO A 583 16.20 -62.31 14.14
N SER A 584 17.16 -62.08 13.22
CA SER A 584 18.42 -62.86 13.00
C SER A 584 19.37 -62.12 12.01
N SER A 585 20.68 -62.41 11.82
CA SER A 585 21.79 -62.85 12.72
C SER A 585 23.15 -62.83 11.95
N SER A 586 24.31 -62.78 12.66
CA SER A 586 25.68 -63.26 12.24
C SER A 586 26.39 -62.62 11.00
N SER A 587 27.74 -62.54 10.86
CA SER A 587 28.92 -62.71 11.78
C SER A 587 30.27 -62.38 11.06
N SER A 588 31.31 -61.92 11.81
CA SER A 588 32.80 -62.11 11.67
C SER A 588 33.49 -62.47 10.30
N ALA A 589 34.71 -62.06 9.93
CA ALA A 589 35.84 -61.20 10.43
C ALA A 589 36.94 -61.16 9.29
N GLY A 590 38.15 -60.55 9.33
CA GLY A 590 38.94 -59.70 10.27
C GLY A 590 40.47 -59.73 9.93
N ALA A 591 41.30 -58.84 10.55
CA ALA A 591 42.80 -58.77 10.52
C ALA A 591 43.49 -58.36 9.18
N GLN A 592 44.68 -57.70 9.10
CA GLN A 592 45.55 -56.97 10.08
C GLN A 592 46.60 -56.06 9.35
N GLU A 593 46.92 -54.87 9.92
CA GLU A 593 48.23 -54.12 9.90
C GLU A 593 48.92 -53.70 8.55
N VAL A 594 49.82 -52.69 8.42
CA VAL A 594 50.47 -51.69 9.33
C VAL A 594 50.97 -50.41 8.54
N ALA A 595 51.00 -49.22 9.19
CA ALA A 595 51.75 -47.94 8.88
C ALA A 595 51.79 -47.36 7.42
N ASP A 596 52.16 -46.10 7.09
CA ASP A 596 52.84 -44.97 7.76
C ASP A 596 52.47 -43.61 7.05
N PRO A 597 52.53 -42.40 7.67
CA PRO A 597 51.84 -41.21 7.13
C PRO A 597 52.74 -40.06 6.59
N SER A 598 53.20 -40.11 5.34
CA SER A 598 53.77 -38.90 4.67
C SER A 598 53.81 -38.89 3.12
N SER A 599 52.69 -38.62 2.45
CA SER A 599 52.68 -37.97 1.11
C SER A 599 51.27 -37.55 0.66
N LEU A 600 51.17 -36.47 -0.13
CA LEU A 600 49.94 -35.97 -0.74
C LEU A 600 50.02 -36.06 -2.28
N PRO A 601 49.31 -36.99 -2.93
CA PRO A 601 49.22 -37.08 -4.39
C PRO A 601 47.91 -36.46 -4.94
N ALA A 602 47.80 -36.43 -6.27
CA ALA A 602 46.72 -35.74 -7.01
C ALA A 602 45.36 -36.50 -7.02
N LEU A 603 44.35 -35.90 -7.68
CA LEU A 603 42.96 -36.37 -7.75
C LEU A 603 42.82 -37.88 -7.99
N MET A 604 42.03 -38.54 -7.14
CA MET A 604 41.65 -39.94 -7.32
C MET A 604 40.56 -40.11 -8.39
N SER A 605 40.57 -41.29 -9.02
CA SER A 605 39.52 -41.75 -9.95
C SER A 605 38.25 -42.17 -9.18
N PRO A 606 37.03 -42.10 -9.77
CA PRO A 606 35.80 -42.56 -9.12
C PRO A 606 35.78 -44.04 -8.71
N ALA A 607 36.69 -44.87 -9.22
CA ALA A 607 36.73 -46.32 -9.01
C ALA A 607 37.37 -46.77 -7.67
N THR A 608 37.50 -45.88 -6.68
CA THR A 608 38.23 -46.18 -5.42
C THR A 608 37.45 -45.79 -4.16
N LEU A 609 36.13 -45.56 -4.26
CA LEU A 609 35.30 -45.17 -3.10
C LEU A 609 34.65 -46.35 -2.37
N ASP A 610 34.49 -47.51 -3.02
CA ASP A 610 33.64 -48.62 -2.54
C ASP A 610 34.27 -49.51 -1.46
N THR A 611 35.51 -49.24 -1.01
CA THR A 611 36.26 -50.12 -0.09
C THR A 611 36.66 -49.48 1.25
N LEU A 612 36.24 -48.24 1.53
CA LEU A 612 36.40 -47.63 2.85
C LEU A 612 35.25 -48.07 3.77
N GLY A 613 35.57 -48.98 4.69
CA GLY A 613 34.59 -49.67 5.54
C GLY A 613 33.72 -48.74 6.38
N THR A 614 32.45 -49.12 6.54
CA THR A 614 31.42 -48.38 7.29
C THR A 614 31.67 -48.42 8.80
N HIS A 615 32.65 -47.66 9.28
CA HIS A 615 32.61 -47.19 10.66
C HIS A 615 31.35 -46.31 10.82
N PRO A 616 30.45 -46.61 11.77
CA PRO A 616 29.37 -45.69 12.08
C PRO A 616 30.00 -44.40 12.59
N SER A 617 29.88 -43.31 11.83
CA SER A 617 30.43 -42.01 12.17
C SER A 617 29.75 -41.53 13.45
N ARG A 618 30.44 -41.68 14.59
CA ARG A 618 29.96 -41.28 15.91
C ARG A 618 29.48 -39.83 15.82
N SER A 619 28.19 -39.61 16.04
CA SER A 619 27.59 -38.28 15.92
C SER A 619 28.32 -37.33 16.87
N LEU A 620 29.02 -36.36 16.29
CA LEU A 620 29.73 -35.33 17.05
C LEU A 620 28.69 -34.51 17.82
N SER A 621 28.86 -34.40 19.14
CA SER A 621 27.91 -33.63 19.93
C SER A 621 27.96 -32.15 19.53
N LYS A 622 26.92 -31.42 19.90
CA LYS A 622 26.85 -29.95 19.77
C LYS A 622 28.11 -29.26 20.29
N TRP A 623 28.66 -29.74 21.40
CA TRP A 623 29.86 -29.21 22.03
C TRP A 623 31.13 -29.61 21.29
N ASP A 624 31.24 -30.86 20.83
CA ASP A 624 32.39 -31.31 20.02
C ASP A 624 32.52 -30.48 18.73
N ARG A 625 31.41 -30.21 18.03
CA ARG A 625 31.42 -29.33 16.85
C ARG A 625 31.81 -27.89 17.18
N LEU A 626 31.43 -27.39 18.36
CA LEU A 626 31.77 -26.04 18.87
C LEU A 626 33.20 -25.91 19.43
N GLN A 627 33.89 -27.02 19.67
CA GLN A 627 35.29 -27.06 20.14
C GLN A 627 36.26 -27.41 19.02
N ASN A 628 35.91 -28.38 18.17
CA ASN A 628 36.74 -28.86 17.05
C ASN A 628 36.48 -28.07 15.74
N MET A 629 35.50 -27.16 15.74
CA MET A 629 35.16 -26.23 14.65
C MET A 629 34.82 -26.87 13.29
N GLN A 630 34.41 -28.14 13.31
CA GLN A 630 34.00 -28.94 12.14
C GLN A 630 32.64 -28.49 11.52
N HIS A 631 32.27 -27.21 11.64
CA HIS A 631 31.02 -26.63 11.14
C HIS A 631 30.83 -26.67 9.61
N LEU A 632 31.90 -26.93 8.87
CA LEU A 632 31.87 -27.14 7.42
C LEU A 632 31.70 -28.61 7.02
N GLU A 633 31.68 -29.51 8.00
CA GLU A 633 31.38 -30.92 7.81
C GLU A 633 29.90 -31.17 8.15
N VAL A 634 29.32 -32.15 7.49
CA VAL A 634 27.92 -32.55 7.67
C VAL A 634 27.87 -34.07 7.66
N ASP A 635 27.11 -34.65 8.58
CA ASP A 635 26.90 -36.10 8.61
C ASP A 635 26.08 -36.48 7.37
N VAL A 636 26.50 -37.52 6.64
CA VAL A 636 25.93 -37.83 5.32
C VAL A 636 24.47 -38.33 5.43
N ASP A 637 24.08 -38.91 6.58
CA ASP A 637 22.72 -39.39 6.87
C ASP A 637 21.66 -38.28 6.92
N ILE A 638 22.04 -37.04 7.23
CA ILE A 638 21.11 -35.89 7.31
C ILE A 638 21.09 -35.02 6.04
N VAL A 639 21.83 -35.36 4.98
CA VAL A 639 21.83 -34.60 3.72
C VAL A 639 20.59 -34.95 2.90
N ARG A 640 19.54 -34.12 3.01
CA ARG A 640 18.22 -34.38 2.40
C ARG A 640 17.69 -33.18 1.62
N GLY A 641 17.19 -33.42 0.41
CA GLY A 641 16.70 -32.40 -0.51
C GLY A 641 15.28 -32.64 -1.00
N ILE A 642 14.66 -31.59 -1.56
CA ILE A 642 13.37 -31.64 -2.25
C ILE A 642 13.54 -31.18 -3.70
N SER A 643 12.87 -31.82 -4.66
CA SER A 643 12.87 -31.28 -6.04
C SER A 643 12.10 -29.96 -6.11
N LEU A 644 12.62 -28.98 -6.86
CA LEU A 644 12.01 -27.64 -6.96
C LEU A 644 10.51 -27.71 -7.33
N ASN A 645 10.17 -28.53 -8.32
CA ASN A 645 8.79 -28.75 -8.77
C ASN A 645 7.90 -29.28 -7.62
N ALA A 646 8.39 -30.21 -6.80
CA ALA A 646 7.62 -30.74 -5.65
C ALA A 646 7.39 -29.68 -4.54
N SER A 647 8.28 -28.69 -4.40
CA SER A 647 8.06 -27.53 -3.50
C SER A 647 6.96 -26.58 -4.00
N LEU A 648 6.73 -26.54 -5.32
CA LEU A 648 5.80 -25.63 -6.00
C LEU A 648 4.41 -26.24 -6.29
N ARG A 649 4.22 -27.56 -6.10
CA ARG A 649 2.90 -28.20 -6.18
C ARG A 649 1.92 -27.62 -5.16
N GLY A 650 0.63 -27.63 -5.50
CA GLY A 650 -0.41 -26.98 -4.69
C GLY A 650 -0.24 -25.46 -4.59
N LEU A 651 0.18 -24.82 -5.69
CA LEU A 651 0.56 -23.40 -5.76
C LEU A 651 1.57 -23.03 -4.65
N GLY A 652 2.60 -23.86 -4.50
CA GLY A 652 3.64 -23.73 -3.48
C GLY A 652 3.09 -23.61 -2.06
N HIS A 653 2.14 -24.47 -1.66
CA HIS A 653 1.56 -24.44 -0.31
C HIS A 653 2.64 -24.44 0.80
N LEU A 654 3.71 -25.20 0.58
CA LEU A 654 4.90 -25.28 1.45
C LEU A 654 5.52 -23.91 1.78
N TRP A 655 5.52 -22.99 0.81
CA TRP A 655 6.08 -21.66 0.96
C TRP A 655 5.11 -20.65 1.60
N ARG A 656 3.81 -20.95 1.59
CA ARG A 656 2.72 -19.99 1.90
C ARG A 656 2.28 -19.95 3.37
N ARG A 657 2.77 -20.87 4.21
CA ARG A 657 2.60 -20.86 5.68
C ARG A 657 3.98 -20.91 6.33
N SER A 658 4.14 -20.34 7.52
CA SER A 658 5.38 -20.50 8.28
C SER A 658 5.43 -21.91 8.88
N PRO A 659 6.62 -22.53 9.06
CA PRO A 659 6.72 -23.86 9.68
C PRO A 659 6.16 -23.89 11.11
N ILE A 660 6.23 -22.75 11.82
CA ILE A 660 5.71 -22.57 13.18
C ILE A 660 4.18 -22.45 13.25
N ASP A 661 3.50 -22.18 12.13
CA ASP A 661 2.04 -22.09 12.06
C ASP A 661 1.38 -23.49 11.90
N LEU A 662 2.18 -24.56 11.96
CA LEU A 662 1.77 -25.93 11.66
C LEU A 662 1.80 -26.81 12.94
N PRO A 663 0.81 -27.71 13.11
CA PRO A 663 0.83 -28.70 14.20
C PRO A 663 2.04 -29.62 14.05
N GLU A 664 2.43 -30.29 15.14
CA GLU A 664 3.64 -31.11 15.17
C GLU A 664 3.67 -32.24 14.11
N GLU A 665 2.58 -32.98 13.97
CA GLU A 665 2.40 -33.97 12.89
C GLU A 665 2.58 -33.31 11.50
N GLY A 666 1.97 -32.15 11.31
CA GLY A 666 2.12 -31.33 10.12
C GLY A 666 3.54 -30.84 9.87
N ARG A 667 4.37 -30.68 10.91
CA ARG A 667 5.82 -30.40 10.84
C ARG A 667 6.64 -31.65 10.53
N ARG A 668 6.30 -32.80 11.10
CA ARG A 668 6.97 -34.09 10.86
C ARG A 668 6.88 -34.52 9.39
N HIS A 669 5.67 -34.45 8.82
CA HIS A 669 5.41 -34.74 7.41
C HIS A 669 6.08 -33.76 6.41
N LEU A 670 6.70 -32.65 6.86
CA LEU A 670 7.54 -31.81 5.99
C LEU A 670 8.87 -32.50 5.70
N TYR A 671 9.47 -33.14 6.70
CA TYR A 671 10.74 -33.85 6.55
C TYR A 671 10.61 -35.09 5.65
N GLU A 672 9.51 -35.83 5.80
CA GLU A 672 9.16 -37.01 4.97
C GLU A 672 9.04 -36.67 3.47
N ARG A 673 8.81 -35.40 3.12
CA ARG A 673 8.76 -34.93 1.73
C ARG A 673 10.13 -34.60 1.12
N SER A 674 11.21 -34.72 1.90
CA SER A 674 12.59 -34.71 1.40
C SER A 674 13.11 -36.14 1.21
N SER A 675 14.05 -36.33 0.28
CA SER A 675 14.81 -37.57 0.13
C SER A 675 16.29 -37.35 0.42
N PRO A 676 17.04 -38.35 0.89
CA PRO A 676 18.51 -38.29 0.90
C PRO A 676 19.07 -37.90 -0.47
N VAL A 677 20.16 -37.12 -0.48
CA VAL A 677 20.90 -36.68 -1.68
C VAL A 677 22.38 -36.47 -1.34
N ASP A 678 23.28 -36.74 -2.28
CA ASP A 678 24.73 -36.55 -2.06
C ASP A 678 25.14 -35.07 -2.11
N ALA A 679 24.37 -34.25 -2.85
CA ALA A 679 24.63 -32.82 -3.08
C ALA A 679 23.35 -32.07 -3.49
N TYR A 680 23.37 -30.74 -3.36
CA TYR A 680 22.26 -29.88 -3.78
C TYR A 680 22.60 -29.11 -5.06
N ASP A 681 21.64 -29.02 -6.00
CA ASP A 681 21.76 -28.13 -7.14
C ASP A 681 21.57 -26.67 -6.73
N ILE A 682 20.66 -26.41 -5.78
CA ILE A 682 20.33 -25.06 -5.29
C ILE A 682 20.09 -25.09 -3.77
N PHE A 683 20.77 -24.23 -3.03
CA PHE A 683 20.41 -23.86 -1.66
C PHE A 683 19.48 -22.64 -1.70
N LEU A 684 18.26 -22.76 -1.16
CA LEU A 684 17.22 -21.72 -1.24
C LEU A 684 17.18 -20.83 0.01
N SER A 685 18.21 -20.01 0.16
CA SER A 685 18.31 -19.02 1.24
C SER A 685 17.27 -17.92 1.11
N HIS A 686 16.57 -17.62 2.20
CA HIS A 686 15.44 -16.69 2.19
C HIS A 686 15.03 -16.24 3.61
N THR A 687 14.12 -15.26 3.72
CA THR A 687 13.51 -14.85 5.00
C THR A 687 12.02 -15.21 5.07
N TRP A 688 11.58 -15.73 6.22
CA TRP A 688 10.17 -16.04 6.49
C TRP A 688 9.29 -14.80 6.73
N GLN A 689 9.90 -13.63 7.00
CA GLN A 689 9.16 -12.36 7.11
C GLN A 689 8.55 -11.91 5.76
N THR A 690 9.11 -12.36 4.63
CA THR A 690 8.59 -12.00 3.30
C THR A 690 7.48 -12.97 2.85
N PRO A 691 6.28 -12.47 2.48
CA PRO A 691 5.13 -13.32 2.18
C PRO A 691 5.39 -14.37 1.09
N GLY A 692 5.13 -15.63 1.42
CA GLY A 692 5.42 -16.81 0.60
C GLY A 692 4.96 -16.73 -0.86
N ARG A 693 3.84 -16.04 -1.14
CA ARG A 693 3.32 -15.85 -2.50
C ARG A 693 4.34 -15.25 -3.48
N TYR A 694 5.24 -14.38 -3.01
CA TYR A 694 6.28 -13.79 -3.86
C TYR A 694 7.41 -14.80 -4.14
N LYS A 695 7.79 -15.63 -3.15
CA LYS A 695 8.71 -16.76 -3.32
C LYS A 695 8.18 -17.74 -4.36
N VAL A 696 6.90 -18.15 -4.22
CA VAL A 696 6.21 -19.03 -5.18
C VAL A 696 6.18 -18.42 -6.56
N LEU A 697 5.79 -17.14 -6.71
CA LEU A 697 5.71 -16.48 -8.02
C LEU A 697 7.07 -16.43 -8.72
N SER A 698 8.12 -16.02 -7.99
CA SER A 698 9.48 -15.92 -8.51
C SER A 698 10.02 -17.29 -8.96
N LEU A 699 9.91 -18.31 -8.10
CA LEU A 699 10.33 -19.68 -8.43
C LEU A 699 9.49 -20.31 -9.55
N LEU A 700 8.18 -20.05 -9.60
CA LEU A 700 7.29 -20.58 -10.64
C LEU A 700 7.59 -19.98 -12.01
N PHE A 701 7.90 -18.68 -12.10
CA PHE A 701 8.38 -18.09 -13.36
C PHE A 701 9.78 -18.62 -13.73
N GLN A 702 10.70 -18.75 -12.78
CA GLN A 702 12.06 -19.27 -13.04
C GLN A 702 12.06 -20.71 -13.56
N ALA A 703 11.18 -21.59 -13.06
CA ALA A 703 11.04 -22.98 -13.50
C ALA A 703 10.06 -23.15 -14.68
N GLY A 704 8.98 -22.37 -14.72
CA GLY A 704 7.81 -22.59 -15.58
C GLY A 704 7.77 -21.79 -16.88
N TRP A 705 8.63 -20.79 -17.09
CA TRP A 705 8.57 -19.92 -18.27
C TRP A 705 8.62 -20.67 -19.62
N LYS A 706 9.35 -21.78 -19.69
CA LYS A 706 9.39 -22.64 -20.90
C LYS A 706 8.04 -23.29 -21.19
N HIS A 707 7.36 -23.78 -20.15
CA HIS A 707 6.02 -24.36 -20.27
C HIS A 707 4.98 -23.29 -20.60
N MET A 708 5.11 -22.09 -20.03
CA MET A 708 4.27 -20.94 -20.37
C MET A 708 4.35 -20.60 -21.87
N LEU A 709 5.56 -20.50 -22.44
CA LEU A 709 5.75 -20.23 -23.88
C LEU A 709 5.33 -21.41 -24.77
N LEU A 710 5.54 -22.66 -24.36
CA LEU A 710 5.13 -23.84 -25.11
C LEU A 710 3.60 -23.94 -25.21
N TRP A 711 2.90 -23.81 -24.08
CA TRP A 711 1.44 -23.86 -24.06
C TRP A 711 0.81 -22.63 -24.70
N TRP A 712 1.42 -21.45 -24.57
CA TRP A 712 1.05 -20.26 -25.35
C TRP A 712 1.04 -20.58 -26.86
N PHE A 713 2.15 -21.11 -27.38
CA PHE A 713 2.29 -21.44 -28.80
C PHE A 713 1.24 -22.44 -29.27
N ILE A 714 1.03 -23.53 -28.50
CA ILE A 714 0.00 -24.54 -28.79
C ILE A 714 -1.40 -23.91 -28.84
N GLY A 715 -1.75 -23.08 -27.85
CA GLY A 715 -3.06 -22.43 -27.77
C GLY A 715 -3.30 -21.45 -28.92
N VAL A 716 -2.31 -20.62 -29.24
CA VAL A 716 -2.39 -19.64 -30.34
C VAL A 716 -2.48 -20.32 -31.70
N VAL A 717 -1.66 -21.34 -31.97
CA VAL A 717 -1.69 -22.08 -33.25
C VAL A 717 -3.01 -22.83 -33.41
N LEU A 718 -3.51 -23.46 -32.35
CA LEU A 718 -4.81 -24.16 -32.39
C LEU A 718 -5.97 -23.18 -32.62
N ALA A 719 -6.00 -22.05 -31.91
CA ALA A 719 -7.03 -21.02 -32.09
C ALA A 719 -6.99 -20.39 -33.50
N GLY A 720 -5.79 -20.17 -34.04
CA GLY A 720 -5.59 -19.69 -35.41
C GLY A 720 -6.14 -20.69 -36.43
N LEU A 721 -5.67 -21.94 -36.38
CA LEU A 721 -6.14 -23.00 -37.28
C LEU A 721 -7.66 -23.21 -37.22
N LEU A 722 -8.27 -23.19 -36.02
CA LEU A 722 -9.73 -23.33 -35.87
C LEU A 722 -10.51 -22.10 -36.35
N SER A 723 -9.90 -20.91 -36.34
CA SER A 723 -10.51 -19.69 -36.91
C SER A 723 -10.42 -19.70 -38.44
N GLU A 724 -9.27 -20.09 -39.00
CA GLU A 724 -9.08 -20.20 -40.46
C GLU A 724 -9.96 -21.28 -41.09
N LEU A 725 -10.13 -22.41 -40.39
CA LEU A 725 -11.08 -23.47 -40.75
C LEU A 725 -12.55 -23.13 -40.46
N ARG A 726 -12.84 -21.89 -39.99
CA ARG A 726 -14.19 -21.39 -39.67
C ARG A 726 -14.96 -22.23 -38.64
N VAL A 727 -14.24 -22.95 -37.77
CA VAL A 727 -14.81 -23.72 -36.66
C VAL A 727 -15.12 -22.81 -35.47
N LEU A 728 -14.30 -21.78 -35.25
CA LEU A 728 -14.55 -20.74 -34.26
C LEU A 728 -15.37 -19.58 -34.87
N PRO A 729 -16.41 -19.06 -34.18
CA PRO A 729 -17.25 -18.01 -34.71
C PRO A 729 -16.54 -16.65 -34.67
N LEU A 730 -16.72 -15.84 -35.72
CA LEU A 730 -16.16 -14.49 -35.84
C LEU A 730 -17.29 -13.44 -35.90
N PRO A 731 -18.01 -13.16 -34.78
CA PRO A 731 -19.25 -12.37 -34.79
C PRO A 731 -19.06 -10.85 -34.88
N LEU A 732 -17.84 -10.34 -34.81
CA LEU A 732 -17.54 -8.91 -34.93
C LEU A 732 -17.05 -8.61 -36.35
N SER A 733 -16.92 -7.33 -36.70
CA SER A 733 -16.26 -6.92 -37.95
C SER A 733 -15.31 -5.76 -37.72
N ILE A 734 -14.22 -5.76 -38.48
CA ILE A 734 -13.29 -4.62 -38.61
C ILE A 734 -13.31 -4.12 -40.07
N GLN A 735 -12.90 -2.88 -40.27
CA GLN A 735 -12.63 -2.33 -41.61
C GLN A 735 -11.12 -2.11 -41.77
N PRO A 736 -10.50 -2.57 -42.87
CA PRO A 736 -9.08 -2.34 -43.12
C PRO A 736 -8.80 -0.87 -43.50
N GLU A 737 -7.62 -0.35 -43.14
CA GLU A 737 -7.17 0.99 -43.55
C GLU A 737 -6.69 1.09 -45.02
N PHE A 738 -6.73 -0.01 -45.79
CA PHE A 738 -6.24 -0.03 -47.18
C PHE A 738 -7.17 0.75 -48.12
N THR A 739 -6.69 1.87 -48.65
CA THR A 739 -7.45 2.80 -49.52
C THR A 739 -7.93 2.20 -50.84
N GLU A 740 -7.33 1.10 -51.29
CA GLU A 740 -7.73 0.41 -52.52
C GLU A 740 -8.87 -0.62 -52.30
N PHE A 741 -9.28 -0.87 -51.05
CA PHE A 741 -10.17 -1.98 -50.70
C PHE A 741 -11.31 -1.59 -49.74
N HIS A 742 -11.97 -0.47 -50.01
CA HIS A 742 -13.04 0.11 -49.17
C HIS A 742 -14.32 -0.74 -48.98
N ALA A 743 -14.47 -1.87 -49.68
CA ALA A 743 -15.78 -2.50 -49.90
C ALA A 743 -16.19 -3.63 -48.92
N HIS A 744 -15.27 -4.18 -48.11
CA HIS A 744 -15.54 -5.42 -47.36
C HIS A 744 -15.29 -5.31 -45.85
N HIS A 745 -16.24 -5.83 -45.08
CA HIS A 745 -16.12 -6.05 -43.64
C HIS A 745 -15.35 -7.35 -43.38
N CYS A 746 -14.21 -7.23 -42.72
CA CYS A 746 -13.39 -8.37 -42.30
C CYS A 746 -14.00 -8.98 -41.03
N PRO A 747 -14.41 -10.28 -41.03
CA PRO A 747 -14.98 -10.92 -39.85
C PRO A 747 -13.90 -11.12 -38.77
N PHE A 748 -14.22 -10.79 -37.52
CA PHE A 748 -13.23 -10.69 -36.45
C PHE A 748 -13.71 -11.29 -35.12
N PHE A 749 -12.78 -11.89 -34.37
CA PHE A 749 -12.88 -12.13 -32.93
C PHE A 749 -11.48 -12.43 -32.36
N PRO A 750 -11.13 -11.98 -31.13
CA PRO A 750 -9.79 -12.13 -30.58
C PRO A 750 -9.51 -13.54 -29.97
N TRP A 751 -9.64 -14.60 -30.78
CA TRP A 751 -9.49 -15.99 -30.32
C TRP A 751 -8.04 -16.38 -29.99
N CYS A 752 -7.07 -16.02 -30.81
CA CYS A 752 -5.64 -16.25 -30.53
C CYS A 752 -5.23 -15.51 -29.25
N PHE A 753 -5.70 -14.28 -29.04
CA PHE A 753 -5.48 -13.51 -27.81
C PHE A 753 -6.11 -14.15 -26.55
N ILE A 754 -7.34 -14.66 -26.64
CA ILE A 754 -7.98 -15.38 -25.51
C ILE A 754 -7.26 -16.71 -25.22
N ALA A 755 -6.94 -17.48 -26.26
CA ALA A 755 -6.20 -18.74 -26.11
C ALA A 755 -4.78 -18.52 -25.57
N ALA A 756 -4.10 -17.44 -26.01
CA ALA A 756 -2.82 -17.02 -25.47
C ALA A 756 -2.89 -16.81 -23.96
N PHE A 757 -3.93 -16.14 -23.44
CA PHE A 757 -4.10 -15.93 -21.99
C PHE A 757 -4.26 -17.27 -21.26
N VAL A 758 -5.28 -18.05 -21.64
CA VAL A 758 -5.65 -19.29 -20.96
C VAL A 758 -4.50 -20.29 -20.99
N CYS A 759 -3.92 -20.55 -22.17
CA CYS A 759 -2.89 -21.56 -22.31
C CYS A 759 -1.54 -21.13 -21.72
N SER A 760 -1.17 -19.84 -21.76
CA SER A 760 0.04 -19.35 -21.06
C SER A 760 -0.04 -19.64 -19.56
N PHE A 761 -1.12 -19.21 -18.91
CA PHE A 761 -1.28 -19.39 -17.47
C PHE A 761 -1.47 -20.86 -17.09
N MET A 762 -2.18 -21.66 -17.90
CA MET A 762 -2.26 -23.10 -17.71
C MET A 762 -0.88 -23.77 -17.78
N GLY A 763 -0.05 -23.45 -18.78
CA GLY A 763 1.31 -23.98 -18.90
C GLY A 763 2.21 -23.59 -17.72
N LEU A 764 2.09 -22.35 -17.23
CA LEU A 764 2.81 -21.89 -16.04
C LEU A 764 2.37 -22.64 -14.77
N LEU A 765 1.06 -22.85 -14.58
CA LEU A 765 0.48 -23.51 -13.40
C LEU A 765 0.71 -25.03 -13.39
N LEU A 766 0.79 -25.67 -14.56
CA LEU A 766 1.07 -27.10 -14.71
C LEU A 766 2.58 -27.45 -14.67
N ALA A 767 3.48 -26.46 -14.83
CA ALA A 767 4.93 -26.68 -14.78
C ALA A 767 5.45 -27.48 -13.55
N PRO A 768 4.92 -27.33 -12.32
CA PRO A 768 5.32 -28.16 -11.16
C PRO A 768 4.87 -29.63 -11.21
N TYR A 769 4.05 -30.00 -12.18
CA TYR A 769 3.49 -31.34 -12.35
C TYR A 769 4.15 -32.10 -13.50
N PHE A 770 4.56 -31.41 -14.56
CA PHE A 770 5.34 -32.03 -15.64
C PHE A 770 6.72 -32.51 -15.19
N PRO A 771 7.24 -33.62 -15.76
CA PRO A 771 8.65 -33.95 -15.68
C PRO A 771 9.48 -32.90 -16.43
N ASN A 772 10.74 -32.71 -16.03
CA ASN A 772 11.66 -31.83 -16.75
C ASN A 772 11.97 -32.42 -18.13
N ILE A 773 11.28 -31.92 -19.16
CA ILE A 773 11.19 -32.50 -20.52
C ILE A 773 12.55 -32.88 -21.14
N CYS A 774 13.63 -32.16 -20.78
CA CYS A 774 15.01 -32.48 -21.20
C CYS A 774 16.04 -32.28 -20.06
N GLY A 775 15.77 -32.72 -18.82
CA GLY A 775 16.75 -32.53 -17.74
C GLY A 775 16.50 -33.30 -16.45
N GLN A 776 17.56 -33.41 -15.63
CA GLN A 776 17.49 -33.96 -14.27
C GLN A 776 16.54 -33.13 -13.38
N ARG A 777 16.03 -33.76 -12.31
CA ARG A 777 15.23 -33.06 -11.29
C ARG A 777 16.14 -32.15 -10.47
N THR A 778 15.92 -30.84 -10.51
CA THR A 778 16.69 -29.87 -9.72
C THR A 778 16.43 -30.08 -8.23
N MET A 779 17.40 -30.67 -7.52
CA MET A 779 17.29 -30.97 -6.09
C MET A 779 17.75 -29.77 -5.27
N CYS A 780 16.90 -29.33 -4.37
CA CYS A 780 17.10 -28.12 -3.57
C CYS A 780 17.20 -28.44 -2.08
N PHE A 781 18.10 -27.74 -1.39
CA PHE A 781 17.99 -27.59 0.07
C PHE A 781 16.93 -26.53 0.38
N LEU A 782 16.05 -26.84 1.33
CA LEU A 782 15.04 -25.92 1.84
C LEU A 782 14.80 -26.24 3.32
N ASP A 783 15.24 -25.33 4.20
CA ASP A 783 15.21 -25.41 5.67
C ASP A 783 14.07 -26.26 6.27
N VAL A 784 12.83 -25.90 5.96
CA VAL A 784 11.59 -26.48 6.49
C VAL A 784 11.38 -27.97 6.17
N VAL A 785 11.98 -28.49 5.08
CA VAL A 785 11.84 -29.91 4.67
C VAL A 785 13.17 -30.67 4.74
N SER A 786 14.31 -29.99 4.65
CA SER A 786 15.64 -30.59 4.71
C SER A 786 16.12 -30.81 6.14
N ILE A 787 15.72 -29.97 7.10
CA ILE A 787 16.02 -30.13 8.53
C ILE A 787 14.77 -30.65 9.23
N HIS A 788 14.92 -31.61 10.14
CA HIS A 788 13.80 -32.16 10.90
C HIS A 788 13.20 -31.09 11.83
N GLN A 789 11.88 -30.97 11.88
CA GLN A 789 11.17 -29.84 12.53
C GLN A 789 10.53 -30.21 13.88
N VAL A 790 10.85 -31.37 14.45
CA VAL A 790 10.20 -31.97 15.64
C VAL A 790 11.23 -32.65 16.56
N ASP A 791 11.84 -33.75 16.10
CA ASP A 791 13.04 -34.36 16.72
C ASP A 791 14.11 -33.30 16.92
N GLN A 792 14.52 -33.11 18.17
CA GLN A 792 15.46 -32.06 18.55
C GLN A 792 16.91 -32.40 18.18
N GLU A 793 17.32 -33.67 18.21
CA GLU A 793 18.69 -34.05 17.85
C GLU A 793 18.93 -33.83 16.35
N LEU A 794 18.01 -34.30 15.50
CA LEU A 794 18.08 -34.09 14.06
C LEU A 794 17.92 -32.61 13.67
N MET A 795 17.10 -31.85 14.40
CA MET A 795 16.98 -30.40 14.22
C MET A 795 18.29 -29.68 14.55
N GLU A 796 18.91 -29.99 15.68
CA GLU A 796 20.18 -29.38 16.10
C GLU A 796 21.35 -29.82 15.22
N ARG A 797 21.47 -31.11 14.88
CA ARG A 797 22.47 -31.63 13.93
C ARG A 797 22.37 -30.94 12.56
N GLY A 798 21.16 -30.64 12.10
CA GLY A 798 20.90 -29.88 10.87
C GLY A 798 21.25 -28.38 10.98
N ILE A 799 20.81 -27.70 12.04
CA ILE A 799 21.09 -26.26 12.23
C ILE A 799 22.59 -25.98 12.38
N TYR A 800 23.31 -26.77 13.17
CA TYR A 800 24.76 -26.59 13.36
C TYR A 800 25.60 -27.27 12.25
N GLY A 801 24.98 -28.05 11.37
CA GLY A 801 25.57 -28.62 10.14
C GLY A 801 25.38 -27.76 8.89
N LEU A 802 24.78 -26.56 9.01
CA LEU A 802 24.41 -25.69 7.89
C LEU A 802 25.60 -25.33 6.98
N GLY A 803 26.80 -25.16 7.55
CA GLY A 803 28.03 -24.89 6.77
C GLY A 803 28.40 -26.05 5.84
N GLY A 804 28.17 -27.30 6.25
CA GLY A 804 28.36 -28.47 5.40
C GLY A 804 27.27 -28.63 4.33
N PHE A 805 26.00 -28.32 4.62
CA PHE A 805 24.96 -28.23 3.57
C PHE A 805 25.31 -27.18 2.50
N LEU A 806 25.87 -26.03 2.92
CA LEU A 806 26.36 -24.99 2.02
C LEU A 806 27.59 -25.44 1.22
N ARG A 807 28.52 -26.21 1.83
CA ARG A 807 29.68 -26.82 1.16
C ARG A 807 29.26 -27.72 0.00
N VAL A 808 28.23 -28.56 0.17
CA VAL A 808 27.73 -29.49 -0.87
C VAL A 808 26.70 -28.86 -1.84
N SER A 809 26.55 -27.53 -1.84
CA SER A 809 25.59 -26.82 -2.71
C SER A 809 26.24 -26.16 -3.94
N LYS A 810 25.79 -26.53 -5.14
CA LYS A 810 26.31 -26.02 -6.43
C LYS A 810 25.96 -24.54 -6.68
N GLU A 811 24.78 -24.11 -6.26
CA GLU A 811 24.30 -22.71 -6.33
C GLU A 811 23.70 -22.28 -4.99
N LEU A 812 24.07 -21.11 -4.48
CA LEU A 812 23.30 -20.43 -3.44
C LEU A 812 22.35 -19.45 -4.10
N ARG A 813 21.04 -19.70 -4.02
CA ARG A 813 20.02 -18.79 -4.54
C ARG A 813 19.32 -18.05 -3.40
N VAL A 814 19.65 -16.77 -3.28
CA VAL A 814 19.06 -15.84 -2.32
C VAL A 814 17.74 -15.30 -2.88
N LEU A 815 16.62 -15.69 -2.29
CA LEU A 815 15.28 -15.17 -2.60
C LEU A 815 15.11 -13.78 -1.95
N TRP A 816 15.73 -12.78 -2.58
CA TRP A 816 16.00 -11.49 -1.95
C TRP A 816 14.74 -10.64 -1.77
N SER A 817 14.68 -9.99 -0.61
CA SER A 817 13.67 -8.99 -0.23
C SER A 817 14.24 -8.07 0.87
N ALA A 818 13.63 -6.90 1.11
CA ALA A 818 14.14 -5.90 2.05
C ALA A 818 14.50 -6.44 3.46
N PRO A 819 13.68 -7.27 4.15
CA PRO A 819 14.02 -7.83 5.46
C PRO A 819 15.01 -9.03 5.41
N TYR A 820 15.69 -9.26 4.29
CA TYR A 820 16.70 -10.31 4.20
C TYR A 820 18.01 -9.92 4.93
N LEU A 821 18.48 -8.68 4.76
CA LEU A 821 19.76 -8.24 5.33
C LEU A 821 19.68 -7.84 6.80
N SER A 822 18.48 -7.57 7.34
CA SER A 822 18.34 -7.40 8.79
C SER A 822 18.38 -8.73 9.54
N ARG A 823 18.40 -9.90 8.87
CA ARG A 823 18.37 -11.21 9.52
C ARG A 823 19.78 -11.81 9.60
N LEU A 824 20.32 -11.95 10.81
CA LEU A 824 21.69 -12.42 11.04
C LEU A 824 21.97 -13.79 10.38
N TRP A 825 21.08 -14.77 10.55
CA TRP A 825 21.14 -16.08 9.86
C TRP A 825 21.26 -15.95 8.33
N CYS A 826 20.49 -15.07 7.70
CA CYS A 826 20.45 -14.92 6.24
C CYS A 826 21.73 -14.27 5.68
N VAL A 827 22.39 -13.39 6.45
CA VAL A 827 23.71 -12.83 6.07
C VAL A 827 24.83 -13.83 6.39
N PHE A 828 24.71 -14.58 7.48
CA PHE A 828 25.60 -15.69 7.81
C PHE A 828 25.61 -16.76 6.72
N GLU A 829 24.46 -17.27 6.26
CA GLU A 829 24.36 -18.23 5.16
C GLU A 829 25.13 -17.79 3.90
N LEU A 830 25.02 -16.50 3.53
CA LEU A 830 25.65 -15.92 2.36
C LEU A 830 27.17 -15.85 2.48
N ALA A 831 27.69 -15.50 3.65
CA ALA A 831 29.12 -15.47 3.93
C ALA A 831 29.71 -16.88 4.15
N ALA A 832 28.99 -17.73 4.88
CA ALA A 832 29.30 -19.14 5.13
C ALA A 832 29.44 -19.91 3.81
N TYR A 833 28.50 -19.73 2.88
CA TYR A 833 28.59 -20.30 1.54
C TYR A 833 29.86 -19.88 0.82
N ARG A 834 30.25 -18.60 0.94
CA ARG A 834 31.40 -18.07 0.23
C ARG A 834 32.75 -18.47 0.84
N LYS A 835 32.77 -18.72 2.16
CA LYS A 835 33.89 -19.35 2.88
C LYS A 835 34.00 -20.85 2.57
N ALA A 836 32.88 -21.58 2.58
CA ALA A 836 32.81 -23.03 2.38
C ALA A 836 32.96 -23.45 0.91
N ASN A 837 32.52 -22.62 -0.03
CA ASN A 837 32.58 -22.86 -1.47
C ASN A 837 33.06 -21.59 -2.23
N PRO A 838 34.37 -21.30 -2.24
CA PRO A 838 34.94 -20.12 -2.90
C PRO A 838 34.83 -20.09 -4.43
N ASN A 839 34.35 -21.18 -5.06
CA ASN A 839 34.00 -21.23 -6.49
C ASN A 839 32.47 -21.35 -6.72
N GLY A 840 31.69 -21.38 -5.64
CA GLY A 840 30.24 -21.58 -5.65
C GLY A 840 29.47 -20.47 -6.35
N LYS A 841 28.30 -20.82 -6.90
CA LYS A 841 27.50 -19.90 -7.70
C LYS A 841 26.51 -19.13 -6.84
N THR A 842 26.93 -17.98 -6.31
CA THR A 842 26.01 -17.01 -5.67
C THR A 842 25.03 -16.40 -6.68
N VAL A 843 23.73 -16.48 -6.43
CA VAL A 843 22.65 -15.89 -7.24
C VAL A 843 21.68 -15.11 -6.36
N LEU A 844 21.61 -13.79 -6.55
CA LEU A 844 20.47 -13.01 -6.09
C LEU A 844 19.28 -13.23 -7.04
N ALA A 845 18.12 -13.51 -6.47
CA ALA A 845 16.82 -13.58 -7.14
C ALA A 845 15.84 -12.62 -6.43
N PRO A 846 15.80 -11.33 -6.83
CA PRO A 846 14.96 -10.35 -6.17
C PRO A 846 13.48 -10.64 -6.44
N LEU A 847 12.71 -10.94 -5.39
CA LEU A 847 11.33 -11.46 -5.46
C LEU A 847 10.29 -10.51 -6.10
N PHE A 848 10.73 -9.31 -6.49
CA PHE A 848 9.94 -8.32 -7.18
C PHE A 848 9.99 -8.44 -8.71
N VAL A 849 11.00 -9.12 -9.28
CA VAL A 849 11.24 -9.10 -10.74
C VAL A 849 10.10 -9.79 -11.46
N GLU A 850 9.78 -11.03 -11.07
CA GLU A 850 8.69 -11.79 -11.69
C GLU A 850 7.30 -11.25 -11.34
N ALA A 851 7.18 -10.50 -10.23
CA ALA A 851 5.98 -9.71 -9.94
C ALA A 851 5.81 -8.55 -10.93
N GLY A 852 6.90 -7.86 -11.30
CA GLY A 852 6.91 -6.87 -12.37
C GLY A 852 6.55 -7.47 -13.73
N VAL A 853 7.10 -8.64 -14.08
CA VAL A 853 6.76 -9.37 -15.31
C VAL A 853 5.27 -9.73 -15.37
N LEU A 854 4.74 -10.31 -14.29
CA LEU A 854 3.32 -10.66 -14.19
C LEU A 854 2.43 -9.43 -14.38
N LEU A 855 2.79 -8.30 -13.76
CA LEU A 855 2.04 -7.06 -13.90
C LEU A 855 2.14 -6.49 -15.34
N SER A 856 3.31 -6.57 -15.97
CA SER A 856 3.52 -6.20 -17.37
C SER A 856 2.66 -7.00 -18.33
N ILE A 857 2.54 -8.31 -18.13
CA ILE A 857 1.63 -9.18 -18.89
C ILE A 857 0.18 -8.70 -18.73
N PHE A 858 -0.31 -8.47 -17.51
CA PHE A 858 -1.68 -8.00 -17.31
C PHE A 858 -1.94 -6.61 -17.91
N GLY A 859 -0.95 -5.70 -17.86
CA GLY A 859 -1.06 -4.38 -18.49
C GLY A 859 -1.10 -4.44 -20.02
N THR A 860 -0.32 -5.33 -20.66
CA THR A 860 -0.41 -5.52 -22.12
C THR A 860 -1.71 -6.21 -22.53
N TYR A 861 -2.24 -7.15 -21.73
CA TYR A 861 -3.59 -7.71 -21.96
C TYR A 861 -4.66 -6.61 -21.89
N PHE A 862 -4.65 -5.74 -20.87
CA PHE A 862 -5.63 -4.65 -20.77
C PHE A 862 -5.52 -3.63 -21.92
N ALA A 863 -4.30 -3.23 -22.29
CA ALA A 863 -4.07 -2.32 -23.41
C ALA A 863 -4.58 -2.93 -24.73
N ALA A 864 -4.26 -4.20 -25.00
CA ALA A 864 -4.73 -4.91 -26.18
C ALA A 864 -6.26 -5.09 -26.22
N ILE A 865 -6.93 -5.31 -25.08
CA ILE A 865 -8.41 -5.32 -25.02
C ILE A 865 -8.97 -3.97 -25.49
N LEU A 866 -8.43 -2.85 -24.99
CA LEU A 866 -8.91 -1.52 -25.38
C LEU A 866 -8.64 -1.18 -26.85
N PHE A 867 -7.51 -1.63 -27.42
CA PHE A 867 -7.27 -1.48 -28.86
C PHE A 867 -8.22 -2.32 -29.71
N ASN A 868 -8.48 -3.58 -29.32
CA ASN A 868 -9.44 -4.43 -30.03
C ASN A 868 -10.88 -3.87 -29.94
N VAL A 869 -11.29 -3.32 -28.80
CA VAL A 869 -12.54 -2.57 -28.67
C VAL A 869 -12.55 -1.37 -29.62
N GLY A 870 -11.44 -0.63 -29.73
CA GLY A 870 -11.33 0.52 -30.63
C GLY A 870 -11.46 0.22 -32.11
N PHE A 871 -10.86 -0.89 -32.58
CA PHE A 871 -11.01 -1.35 -33.96
C PHE A 871 -12.45 -1.79 -34.27
N VAL A 872 -13.13 -2.42 -33.30
CA VAL A 872 -14.54 -2.86 -33.46
C VAL A 872 -15.51 -1.67 -33.40
N MET A 873 -15.25 -0.68 -32.53
CA MET A 873 -16.10 0.50 -32.32
C MET A 873 -15.82 1.65 -33.32
N ARG A 874 -14.94 1.43 -34.31
CA ARG A 874 -14.61 2.35 -35.42
C ARG A 874 -14.29 3.78 -34.94
N TRP A 875 -13.20 3.91 -34.16
CA TRP A 875 -12.63 5.21 -33.82
C TRP A 875 -11.92 5.83 -35.04
N ASP A 876 -12.72 6.31 -36.00
CA ASP A 876 -12.22 6.81 -37.28
C ASP A 876 -11.46 8.14 -37.13
N SER A 877 -11.81 8.98 -36.16
CA SER A 877 -11.10 10.23 -35.90
C SER A 877 -9.70 9.99 -35.29
N GLY A 878 -8.73 10.80 -35.69
CA GLY A 878 -7.38 10.76 -35.10
C GLY A 878 -7.38 11.07 -33.60
N GLU A 879 -8.35 11.88 -33.15
CA GLU A 879 -8.51 12.28 -31.75
C GLU A 879 -9.03 11.13 -30.87
N MET A 880 -10.04 10.37 -31.31
CA MET A 880 -10.49 9.18 -30.59
C MET A 880 -9.40 8.10 -30.54
N ARG A 881 -8.61 7.96 -31.62
CA ARG A 881 -7.42 7.09 -31.62
C ARG A 881 -6.39 7.56 -30.60
N LEU A 882 -6.03 8.85 -30.57
CA LEU A 882 -5.10 9.40 -29.58
C LEU A 882 -5.62 9.20 -28.13
N PHE A 883 -6.89 9.52 -27.87
CA PHE A 883 -7.49 9.34 -26.55
C PHE A 883 -7.47 7.87 -26.10
N SER A 884 -7.77 6.93 -27.00
CA SER A 884 -7.72 5.51 -26.69
C SER A 884 -6.29 4.98 -26.51
N TYR A 885 -5.28 5.47 -27.25
CA TYR A 885 -3.87 5.21 -26.93
C TYR A 885 -3.53 5.67 -25.51
N LEU A 886 -3.91 6.88 -25.11
CA LEU A 886 -3.65 7.40 -23.76
C LEU A 886 -4.36 6.57 -22.67
N PHE A 887 -5.61 6.17 -22.90
CA PHE A 887 -6.37 5.34 -21.96
C PHE A 887 -5.81 3.91 -21.87
N ALA A 888 -5.48 3.29 -23.01
CA ALA A 888 -4.87 1.95 -23.08
C ALA A 888 -3.45 1.90 -22.48
N LEU A 889 -2.70 3.01 -22.52
CA LEU A 889 -1.39 3.14 -21.86
C LEU A 889 -1.50 3.51 -20.36
N THR A 890 -2.68 3.87 -19.83
CA THR A 890 -2.85 4.26 -18.43
C THR A 890 -2.44 3.16 -17.41
N PRO A 891 -2.73 1.86 -17.62
CA PRO A 891 -2.15 0.81 -16.78
C PRO A 891 -0.63 0.79 -16.86
N ILE A 892 -0.05 1.00 -18.05
CA ILE A 892 1.41 0.97 -18.29
C ILE A 892 2.11 2.10 -17.52
N TYR A 893 1.47 3.28 -17.34
CA TYR A 893 1.94 4.28 -16.38
C TYR A 893 2.00 3.75 -14.94
N VAL A 894 0.97 3.04 -14.49
CA VAL A 894 0.93 2.43 -13.13
C VAL A 894 1.97 1.30 -13.01
N LEU A 895 2.16 0.48 -14.05
CA LEU A 895 3.25 -0.51 -14.13
C LEU A 895 4.61 0.18 -13.95
N MET A 896 4.84 1.25 -14.71
CA MET A 896 6.10 1.98 -14.71
C MET A 896 6.38 2.61 -13.33
N HIS A 897 5.36 3.15 -12.66
CA HIS A 897 5.49 3.66 -11.29
C HIS A 897 5.88 2.54 -10.31
N LEU A 898 5.17 1.41 -10.36
CA LEU A 898 5.43 0.27 -9.48
C LEU A 898 6.80 -0.36 -9.77
N TYR A 899 7.22 -0.40 -11.04
CA TYR A 899 8.54 -0.90 -11.45
C TYR A 899 9.66 0.06 -11.01
N ARG A 900 9.51 1.38 -11.16
CA ARG A 900 10.47 2.38 -10.67
C ARG A 900 10.65 2.33 -9.15
N ARG A 901 9.57 2.23 -8.37
CA ARG A 901 9.63 2.05 -6.89
C ARG A 901 10.13 0.67 -6.47
N THR A 902 9.88 -0.34 -7.29
CA THR A 902 10.49 -1.67 -7.14
C THR A 902 12.01 -1.58 -7.30
N THR A 903 12.50 -0.86 -8.30
CA THR A 903 13.92 -0.62 -8.50
C THR A 903 14.53 0.32 -7.45
N MET A 904 13.75 1.21 -6.85
CA MET A 904 14.17 1.94 -5.63
C MET A 904 14.47 0.96 -4.48
N SER A 905 13.78 -0.19 -4.41
CA SER A 905 14.09 -1.24 -3.41
C SER A 905 15.40 -1.97 -3.73
N LYS A 906 15.79 -2.08 -5.01
CA LYS A 906 17.14 -2.52 -5.44
C LYS A 906 18.20 -1.48 -5.07
N LEU A 907 17.94 -0.18 -5.24
CA LEU A 907 18.87 0.84 -4.76
C LEU A 907 19.00 0.82 -3.24
N LYS A 908 17.89 0.61 -2.51
CA LYS A 908 17.94 0.43 -1.06
C LYS A 908 18.80 -0.78 -0.67
N LEU A 909 18.66 -1.94 -1.30
CA LEU A 909 19.56 -3.09 -1.11
C LEU A 909 21.05 -2.72 -1.23
N LEU A 910 21.42 -1.95 -2.25
CA LEU A 910 22.82 -1.58 -2.48
C LEU A 910 23.34 -0.54 -1.47
N SER A 911 22.44 0.16 -0.78
CA SER A 911 22.71 0.99 0.39
C SER A 911 22.75 0.17 1.68
N ASP A 912 21.78 -0.73 1.90
CA ASP A 912 21.69 -1.62 3.05
C ASP A 912 22.94 -2.55 3.14
N LEU A 913 23.52 -2.96 1.99
CA LEU A 913 24.83 -3.64 1.93
C LEU A 913 26.03 -2.72 2.25
N HIS A 914 25.90 -1.41 2.02
CA HIS A 914 26.97 -0.44 2.29
C HIS A 914 27.03 -0.03 3.76
N THR A 915 25.85 0.12 4.38
CA THR A 915 25.70 0.48 5.79
C THR A 915 25.54 -0.73 6.71
N PHE A 916 25.49 -1.96 6.14
CA PHE A 916 25.33 -3.22 6.89
C PHE A 916 26.20 -3.28 8.14
N ASP A 917 25.65 -3.74 9.24
CA ASP A 917 26.37 -3.97 10.48
C ASP A 917 25.88 -5.28 11.11
N VAL A 918 26.82 -6.16 11.47
CA VAL A 918 26.53 -7.48 12.05
C VAL A 918 25.95 -7.38 13.46
N GLU A 919 26.28 -6.34 14.24
CA GLU A 919 25.67 -6.13 15.56
C GLU A 919 24.21 -5.67 15.43
N ARG A 920 23.88 -4.91 14.38
CA ARG A 920 22.52 -4.40 14.14
C ARG A 920 21.60 -5.40 13.42
N ALA A 921 22.04 -6.65 13.25
CA ALA A 921 21.26 -7.71 12.60
C ALA A 921 20.39 -8.50 13.61
N ASP A 922 19.09 -8.56 13.33
CA ASP A 922 18.09 -9.33 14.06
C ASP A 922 18.45 -10.82 14.11
N CYS A 923 18.55 -11.37 15.32
CA CYS A 923 18.49 -12.81 15.54
C CYS A 923 17.23 -13.18 16.33
N ARG A 924 16.77 -14.43 16.24
CA ARG A 924 15.55 -14.87 16.97
C ARG A 924 15.84 -15.26 18.42
N THR A 925 17.03 -15.79 18.69
CA THR A 925 17.48 -16.15 20.04
C THR A 925 18.86 -15.54 20.27
N ASN A 926 19.20 -15.27 21.53
CA ASN A 926 20.54 -14.80 21.87
C ASN A 926 21.59 -15.93 21.71
N PHE A 927 21.18 -17.19 21.88
CA PHE A 927 22.05 -18.35 21.64
C PHE A 927 22.49 -18.44 20.17
N ASP A 928 21.53 -18.34 19.23
CA ASP A 928 21.81 -18.29 17.79
C ASP A 928 22.75 -17.10 17.47
N ARG A 929 22.51 -15.94 18.10
CA ARG A 929 23.32 -14.72 17.91
C ARG A 929 24.76 -14.95 18.36
N GLU A 930 24.98 -15.53 19.54
CA GLU A 930 26.31 -15.87 20.05
C GLU A 930 27.01 -16.92 19.19
N PHE A 931 26.31 -18.01 18.83
CA PHE A 931 26.83 -19.07 17.95
C PHE A 931 27.31 -18.51 16.61
N ILE A 932 26.47 -17.71 15.93
CA ILE A 932 26.80 -17.09 14.65
C ILE A 932 27.97 -16.10 14.81
N LEU A 933 27.94 -15.24 15.82
CA LEU A 933 29.00 -14.25 16.03
C LEU A 933 30.36 -14.90 16.37
N ARG A 934 30.37 -16.05 17.07
CA ARG A 934 31.58 -16.86 17.30
C ARG A 934 32.12 -17.45 15.99
N ALA A 935 31.28 -18.12 15.19
CA ALA A 935 31.68 -18.67 13.89
C ALA A 935 32.17 -17.58 12.92
N ILE A 936 31.51 -16.41 12.92
CA ILE A 936 31.94 -15.21 12.18
C ILE A 936 33.32 -14.74 12.64
N THR A 937 33.53 -14.63 13.95
CA THR A 937 34.79 -14.15 14.54
C THR A 937 35.96 -15.08 14.18
N GLU A 938 35.76 -16.39 14.16
CA GLU A 938 36.80 -17.32 13.71
C GLU A 938 37.04 -17.23 12.19
N TRP A 939 35.98 -17.34 11.37
CA TRP A 939 36.16 -17.42 9.92
C TRP A 939 36.68 -16.14 9.28
N TYR A 940 36.51 -14.98 9.93
CA TYR A 940 36.93 -13.67 9.43
C TYR A 940 37.91 -12.93 10.36
N GLY A 941 38.27 -13.49 11.51
CA GLY A 941 39.16 -12.89 12.51
C GLY A 941 38.50 -11.89 13.46
N SER A 942 37.48 -11.14 13.01
CA SER A 942 36.62 -10.33 13.88
C SER A 942 35.27 -9.99 13.26
N LYS A 943 34.34 -9.53 14.09
CA LYS A 943 33.05 -8.95 13.66
C LYS A 943 33.23 -7.79 12.68
N ASP A 944 34.20 -6.91 12.91
CA ASP A 944 34.52 -5.78 12.01
C ASP A 944 35.15 -6.23 10.70
N ALA A 945 35.94 -7.30 10.71
CA ALA A 945 36.46 -7.91 9.49
C ALA A 945 35.34 -8.52 8.64
N PHE A 946 34.35 -9.15 9.27
CA PHE A 946 33.13 -9.61 8.62
C PHE A 946 32.27 -8.45 8.09
N THR A 947 32.02 -7.42 8.90
CA THR A 947 31.28 -6.23 8.44
C THR A 947 31.98 -5.55 7.25
N ARG A 948 33.30 -5.41 7.28
CA ARG A 948 34.10 -4.93 6.13
C ARG A 948 34.03 -5.88 4.92
N TYR A 949 34.03 -7.20 5.14
CA TYR A 949 33.86 -8.20 4.08
C TYR A 949 32.50 -8.07 3.38
N VAL A 950 31.41 -7.92 4.16
CA VAL A 950 30.05 -7.71 3.64
C VAL A 950 29.95 -6.39 2.87
N ARG A 951 30.43 -5.28 3.46
CA ARG A 951 30.40 -3.94 2.84
C ARG A 951 31.28 -3.80 1.59
N GLY A 952 32.39 -4.55 1.53
CA GLY A 952 33.38 -4.51 0.44
C GLY A 952 33.28 -5.72 -0.51
N PRO A 953 34.17 -6.73 -0.39
CA PRO A 953 34.27 -7.87 -1.31
C PRO A 953 32.95 -8.57 -1.68
N LEU A 954 32.07 -8.83 -0.71
CA LEU A 954 30.80 -9.49 -0.97
C LEU A 954 29.86 -8.56 -1.77
N ARG A 955 29.70 -7.30 -1.33
CA ARG A 955 28.96 -6.27 -2.07
C ARG A 955 29.50 -6.09 -3.49
N SER A 956 30.82 -6.12 -3.71
CA SER A 956 31.41 -5.98 -5.04
C SER A 956 31.22 -7.22 -5.93
N GLU A 957 31.20 -8.44 -5.38
CA GLU A 957 30.81 -9.64 -6.13
C GLU A 957 29.34 -9.60 -6.58
N LEU A 958 28.45 -9.25 -5.65
CA LEU A 958 27.01 -9.14 -5.89
C LEU A 958 26.68 -8.01 -6.89
N LEU A 959 27.45 -6.92 -6.88
CA LEU A 959 27.37 -5.84 -7.87
C LEU A 959 27.99 -6.21 -9.21
N GLY A 960 29.19 -6.82 -9.22
CA GLY A 960 29.93 -7.15 -10.45
C GLY A 960 29.19 -8.16 -11.33
N ARG A 961 28.40 -9.06 -10.71
CA ARG A 961 27.39 -9.88 -11.40
C ARG A 961 26.13 -9.07 -11.77
N ARG A 962 26.30 -7.93 -12.47
CA ARG A 962 25.20 -7.20 -13.13
C ARG A 962 24.59 -8.07 -14.23
N LYS A 963 23.61 -8.89 -13.86
CA LYS A 963 22.67 -9.48 -14.82
C LYS A 963 21.88 -8.36 -15.51
N GLU A 964 21.41 -8.64 -16.72
CA GLU A 964 20.41 -7.84 -17.42
C GLU A 964 19.25 -7.49 -16.48
N ILE A 965 18.82 -6.22 -16.46
CA ILE A 965 17.84 -5.71 -15.49
C ILE A 965 16.52 -6.49 -15.58
N LEU A 966 16.19 -6.95 -16.79
CA LEU A 966 15.20 -8.00 -17.02
C LEU A 966 15.75 -8.99 -18.07
N PRO A 967 15.81 -10.30 -17.79
CA PRO A 967 16.26 -11.31 -18.75
C PRO A 967 15.40 -11.37 -20.02
N LEU A 968 16.02 -11.60 -21.18
CA LEU A 968 15.34 -11.68 -22.48
C LEU A 968 14.08 -12.56 -22.50
N GLN A 969 14.10 -13.74 -21.86
CA GLN A 969 12.93 -14.63 -21.85
C GLN A 969 11.68 -13.97 -21.21
N TYR A 970 11.85 -13.03 -20.28
CA TYR A 970 10.72 -12.31 -19.69
C TYR A 970 10.22 -11.17 -20.59
N LEU A 971 11.10 -10.51 -21.36
CA LEU A 971 10.68 -9.56 -22.40
C LEU A 971 9.86 -10.25 -23.50
N LEU A 972 10.27 -11.46 -23.90
CA LEU A 972 9.53 -12.28 -24.87
C LEU A 972 8.13 -12.65 -24.35
N ILE A 973 7.99 -13.06 -23.08
CA ILE A 973 6.69 -13.40 -22.47
C ILE A 973 5.74 -12.20 -22.39
N VAL A 974 6.25 -10.98 -22.16
CA VAL A 974 5.39 -9.78 -22.20
C VAL A 974 4.93 -9.47 -23.63
N SER A 975 5.76 -9.81 -24.63
CA SER A 975 5.52 -9.53 -26.05
C SER A 975 4.61 -10.56 -26.73
N THR A 976 4.47 -11.78 -26.20
CA THR A 976 3.56 -12.80 -26.76
C THR A 976 2.10 -12.33 -26.75
N VAL A 977 1.71 -11.52 -25.77
CA VAL A 977 0.36 -10.95 -25.62
C VAL A 977 -0.05 -10.14 -26.86
N THR A 978 0.80 -9.20 -27.25
CA THR A 978 0.55 -8.29 -28.37
C THR A 978 0.77 -8.97 -29.72
N PHE A 979 1.71 -9.92 -29.80
CA PHE A 979 1.85 -10.80 -30.96
C PHE A 979 0.57 -11.61 -31.22
N SER A 980 -0.07 -12.14 -30.16
CA SER A 980 -1.31 -12.93 -30.30
C SER A 980 -2.48 -12.08 -30.81
N ALA A 981 -2.65 -10.87 -30.27
CA ALA A 981 -3.63 -9.91 -30.77
C ALA A 981 -3.36 -9.45 -32.23
N SER A 982 -2.12 -9.59 -32.71
CA SER A 982 -1.79 -9.30 -34.11
C SER A 982 -2.27 -10.41 -35.04
N LEU A 983 -2.14 -11.67 -34.63
CA LEU A 983 -2.61 -12.81 -35.41
C LEU A 983 -4.12 -12.78 -35.61
N ASP A 984 -4.91 -12.40 -34.60
CA ASP A 984 -6.36 -12.20 -34.75
C ASP A 984 -6.72 -11.17 -35.84
N ASN A 985 -5.90 -10.13 -36.00
CA ASN A 985 -6.06 -9.15 -37.09
C ASN A 985 -5.63 -9.72 -38.46
N ILE A 986 -4.55 -10.51 -38.52
CA ILE A 986 -4.11 -11.18 -39.77
C ILE A 986 -5.16 -12.18 -40.28
N ILE A 987 -5.71 -13.01 -39.37
CA ILE A 987 -6.78 -13.98 -39.68
C ILE A 987 -8.01 -13.25 -40.22
N ALA A 988 -8.44 -12.16 -39.57
CA ALA A 988 -9.59 -11.39 -40.04
C ALA A 988 -9.41 -10.79 -41.44
N LEU A 989 -8.17 -10.44 -41.83
CA LEU A 989 -7.87 -9.92 -43.16
C LEU A 989 -7.89 -11.02 -44.24
N ASP A 990 -7.30 -12.20 -44.00
CA ASP A 990 -7.36 -13.32 -44.97
C ASP A 990 -8.81 -13.85 -45.10
N GLN A 991 -9.53 -13.99 -43.98
CA GLN A 991 -10.96 -14.32 -43.97
C GLN A 991 -11.85 -13.24 -44.60
N GLY A 992 -11.41 -11.97 -44.58
CA GLY A 992 -12.01 -10.85 -45.32
C GLY A 992 -11.63 -10.79 -46.80
N MET A 993 -10.91 -11.80 -47.32
CA MET A 993 -10.43 -11.91 -48.70
C MET A 993 -9.52 -10.75 -49.15
N VAL A 994 -8.81 -10.11 -48.21
CA VAL A 994 -7.85 -9.05 -48.51
C VAL A 994 -6.67 -9.64 -49.31
N PRO A 995 -6.16 -8.99 -50.37
CA PRO A 995 -5.08 -9.53 -51.17
C PRO A 995 -3.84 -9.89 -50.33
N ARG A 996 -3.34 -11.14 -50.49
CA ARG A 996 -2.26 -11.71 -49.67
C ARG A 996 -1.01 -10.86 -49.55
N TYR A 997 -0.70 -10.03 -50.56
CA TYR A 997 0.39 -9.03 -50.49
C TYR A 997 0.23 -8.11 -49.26
N TRP A 998 -0.95 -7.54 -49.04
CA TRP A 998 -1.25 -6.67 -47.90
C TRP A 998 -1.28 -7.43 -46.57
N VAL A 999 -1.82 -8.65 -46.56
CA VAL A 999 -1.84 -9.54 -45.38
C VAL A 999 -0.39 -9.85 -44.92
N VAL A 1000 0.50 -10.21 -45.86
CA VAL A 1000 1.92 -10.45 -45.57
C VAL A 1000 2.65 -9.15 -45.20
N ALA A 1001 2.39 -8.04 -45.88
CA ALA A 1001 2.96 -6.74 -45.55
C ALA A 1001 2.61 -6.32 -44.11
N GLN A 1002 1.36 -6.52 -43.67
CA GLN A 1002 0.94 -6.25 -42.29
C GLN A 1002 1.57 -7.25 -41.31
N ALA A 1003 1.65 -8.54 -41.64
CA ALA A 1003 2.28 -9.54 -40.78
C ALA A 1003 3.78 -9.28 -40.55
N VAL A 1004 4.52 -8.89 -41.59
CA VAL A 1004 5.93 -8.50 -41.48
C VAL A 1004 6.09 -7.23 -40.63
N SER A 1005 5.31 -6.19 -40.92
CA SER A 1005 5.43 -4.89 -40.22
C SER A 1005 5.05 -4.98 -38.74
N SER A 1006 3.90 -5.60 -38.43
CA SER A 1006 3.34 -5.66 -37.08
C SER A 1006 3.98 -6.75 -36.22
N CYS A 1007 3.85 -8.02 -36.61
CA CYS A 1007 4.30 -9.15 -35.79
C CYS A 1007 5.83 -9.12 -35.59
N PHE A 1008 6.61 -8.96 -36.67
CA PHE A 1008 8.06 -8.97 -36.59
C PHE A 1008 8.66 -7.59 -36.29
N GLY A 1009 8.34 -6.57 -37.10
CA GLY A 1009 8.91 -5.23 -36.93
C GLY A 1009 8.50 -4.56 -35.62
N PHE A 1010 7.19 -4.43 -35.38
CA PHE A 1010 6.71 -3.74 -34.19
C PHE A 1010 6.77 -4.61 -32.92
N TYR A 1011 6.15 -5.79 -32.89
CA TYR A 1011 5.97 -6.53 -31.63
C TYR A 1011 7.16 -7.40 -31.20
N VAL A 1012 7.89 -8.03 -32.13
CA VAL A 1012 9.11 -8.77 -31.77
C VAL A 1012 10.31 -7.84 -31.61
N CYS A 1013 10.49 -6.83 -32.48
CA CYS A 1013 11.70 -6.00 -32.45
C CYS A 1013 11.52 -4.68 -31.68
N TRP A 1014 10.62 -3.78 -32.13
CA TRP A 1014 10.48 -2.44 -31.56
C TRP A 1014 9.94 -2.43 -30.13
N PHE A 1015 8.92 -3.26 -29.85
CA PHE A 1015 8.26 -3.32 -28.54
C PHE A 1015 9.19 -3.87 -27.45
N VAL A 1016 10.01 -4.88 -27.77
CA VAL A 1016 11.07 -5.38 -26.88
C VAL A 1016 12.09 -4.29 -26.57
N MET A 1017 12.52 -3.51 -27.57
CA MET A 1017 13.40 -2.35 -27.38
C MET A 1017 12.75 -1.26 -26.52
N MET A 1018 11.47 -0.94 -26.75
CA MET A 1018 10.70 0.04 -25.98
C MET A 1018 10.54 -0.39 -24.51
N LEU A 1019 10.19 -1.65 -24.24
CA LEU A 1019 10.13 -2.21 -22.89
C LEU A 1019 11.49 -2.08 -22.19
N LYS A 1020 12.58 -2.43 -22.88
CA LYS A 1020 13.94 -2.33 -22.37
C LYS A 1020 14.36 -0.88 -22.08
N LEU A 1021 14.04 0.07 -22.96
CA LEU A 1021 14.26 1.51 -22.72
C LEU A 1021 13.47 1.99 -21.49
N THR A 1022 12.20 1.59 -21.37
CA THR A 1022 11.33 1.91 -20.24
C THR A 1022 11.89 1.36 -18.92
N ILE A 1023 12.39 0.12 -18.92
CA ILE A 1023 13.07 -0.53 -17.80
C ILE A 1023 14.37 0.20 -17.43
N PHE A 1024 15.20 0.54 -18.41
CA PHE A 1024 16.44 1.31 -18.20
C PHE A 1024 16.18 2.69 -17.59
N LEU A 1025 15.17 3.42 -18.10
CA LEU A 1025 14.75 4.70 -17.53
C LEU A 1025 14.27 4.54 -16.08
N CYS A 1026 13.53 3.48 -15.76
CA CYS A 1026 13.11 3.20 -14.38
C CYS A 1026 14.25 2.81 -13.44
N ASP A 1027 15.34 2.20 -13.95
CA ASP A 1027 16.53 1.87 -13.16
C ASP A 1027 17.40 3.11 -12.94
N ARG A 1028 17.65 3.89 -14.00
CA ARG A 1028 18.45 5.12 -13.95
C ARG A 1028 17.82 6.20 -13.08
N PHE A 1029 16.48 6.30 -13.09
CA PHE A 1029 15.71 7.29 -12.34
C PHE A 1029 14.85 6.65 -11.23
N ALA A 1030 15.32 5.56 -10.62
CA ALA A 1030 14.58 4.85 -9.57
C ALA A 1030 14.29 5.72 -8.34
N ALA A 1031 15.26 6.52 -7.89
CA ALA A 1031 15.09 7.48 -6.80
C ALA A 1031 14.30 8.72 -7.25
N PRO A 1032 13.42 9.29 -6.40
CA PRO A 1032 12.73 10.53 -6.71
C PRO A 1032 13.68 11.75 -6.70
N TRP A 1033 13.52 12.66 -7.66
CA TRP A 1033 14.30 13.90 -7.77
C TRP A 1033 14.02 14.89 -6.62
N TYR A 1034 12.80 14.86 -6.07
CA TYR A 1034 12.38 15.69 -4.95
C TYR A 1034 11.61 14.85 -3.92
N PRO A 1035 11.74 15.14 -2.61
CA PRO A 1035 10.99 14.43 -1.58
C PRO A 1035 9.49 14.75 -1.65
N GLY A 1036 8.67 13.72 -1.85
CA GLY A 1036 7.21 13.83 -1.79
C GLY A 1036 6.49 12.95 -2.80
N ALA A 1037 5.31 12.46 -2.44
CA ALA A 1037 4.56 11.53 -3.28
C ALA A 1037 4.15 12.12 -4.65
N LEU A 1038 3.81 13.42 -4.71
CA LEU A 1038 3.44 14.07 -5.97
C LEU A 1038 4.60 14.15 -6.96
N ALA A 1039 5.81 14.49 -6.48
CA ALA A 1039 7.02 14.50 -7.30
C ALA A 1039 7.37 13.08 -7.80
N ASP A 1040 7.22 12.07 -6.95
CA ASP A 1040 7.43 10.66 -7.30
C ASP A 1040 6.44 10.18 -8.40
N TYR A 1041 5.18 10.62 -8.38
CA TYR A 1041 4.24 10.37 -9.50
C TYR A 1041 4.57 11.19 -10.76
N LEU A 1042 4.88 12.49 -10.62
CA LEU A 1042 5.20 13.38 -11.75
C LEU A 1042 6.46 12.93 -12.50
N GLN A 1043 7.49 12.49 -11.79
CA GLN A 1043 8.70 11.91 -12.40
C GLN A 1043 8.38 10.64 -13.19
N THR A 1044 7.52 9.75 -12.66
CA THR A 1044 7.05 8.63 -13.49
C THR A 1044 6.29 9.13 -14.72
N PHE A 1045 5.46 10.17 -14.61
CA PHE A 1045 4.67 10.68 -15.73
C PHE A 1045 5.55 11.21 -16.87
N VAL A 1046 6.62 11.94 -16.55
CA VAL A 1046 7.63 12.38 -17.53
C VAL A 1046 8.29 11.19 -18.24
N LEU A 1047 8.75 10.19 -17.49
CA LEU A 1047 9.40 9.01 -18.06
C LEU A 1047 8.42 8.14 -18.88
N PHE A 1048 7.15 8.09 -18.47
CA PHE A 1048 6.06 7.45 -19.20
C PHE A 1048 5.72 8.18 -20.50
N GLY A 1049 5.76 9.52 -20.51
CA GLY A 1049 5.61 10.31 -21.73
C GLY A 1049 6.67 9.96 -22.78
N VAL A 1050 7.92 9.76 -22.36
CA VAL A 1050 9.01 9.29 -23.25
C VAL A 1050 8.73 7.88 -23.78
N GLY A 1051 8.38 6.93 -22.90
CA GLY A 1051 8.08 5.54 -23.31
C GLY A 1051 6.85 5.43 -24.23
N GLY A 1052 5.77 6.15 -23.90
CA GLY A 1052 4.53 6.21 -24.68
C GLY A 1052 4.71 6.89 -26.04
N GLY A 1053 5.47 7.99 -26.10
CA GLY A 1053 5.84 8.62 -27.37
C GLY A 1053 6.67 7.69 -28.27
N PHE A 1054 7.60 6.93 -27.69
CA PHE A 1054 8.40 5.96 -28.43
C PHE A 1054 7.59 4.73 -28.88
N TYR A 1055 6.60 4.29 -28.09
CA TYR A 1055 5.62 3.28 -28.51
C TYR A 1055 4.77 3.77 -29.68
N TYR A 1056 4.19 4.98 -29.57
CA TYR A 1056 3.36 5.59 -30.61
C TYR A 1056 4.13 5.82 -31.92
N ALA A 1057 5.37 6.30 -31.85
CA ALA A 1057 6.21 6.48 -33.03
C ALA A 1057 6.45 5.15 -33.78
N GLY A 1058 6.71 4.06 -33.07
CA GLY A 1058 6.85 2.73 -33.68
C GLY A 1058 5.53 2.18 -34.24
N ALA A 1059 4.40 2.47 -33.60
CA ALA A 1059 3.08 2.07 -34.09
C ALA A 1059 2.72 2.79 -35.40
N GLU A 1060 2.95 4.11 -35.49
CA GLU A 1060 2.69 4.90 -36.69
C GLU A 1060 3.67 4.57 -37.83
N LEU A 1061 4.94 4.28 -37.53
CA LEU A 1061 5.91 3.78 -38.53
C LEU A 1061 5.51 2.39 -39.05
N CYS A 1062 5.11 1.48 -38.17
CA CYS A 1062 4.54 0.18 -38.53
C CYS A 1062 3.32 0.31 -39.46
N ARG A 1063 2.40 1.22 -39.12
CA ARG A 1063 1.18 1.51 -39.88
C ARG A 1063 1.50 2.05 -41.27
N ARG A 1064 2.37 3.07 -41.37
CA ARG A 1064 2.84 3.62 -42.65
C ARG A 1064 3.55 2.59 -43.50
N ALA A 1065 4.37 1.73 -42.89
CA ALA A 1065 5.10 0.69 -43.60
C ALA A 1065 4.15 -0.31 -44.29
N TYR A 1066 3.15 -0.87 -43.57
CA TYR A 1066 2.24 -1.83 -44.20
C TYR A 1066 1.26 -1.18 -45.19
N LEU A 1067 0.94 0.10 -45.05
CA LEU A 1067 0.15 0.85 -46.03
C LEU A 1067 0.95 1.25 -47.28
N ALA A 1068 2.28 1.37 -47.17
CA ALA A 1068 3.17 1.69 -48.30
C ALA A 1068 3.61 0.46 -49.10
N GLY A 1069 3.50 -0.75 -48.54
CA GLY A 1069 3.76 -2.01 -49.23
C GLY A 1069 4.70 -2.97 -48.50
N LEU A 1070 4.82 -4.18 -49.02
CA LEU A 1070 5.64 -5.26 -48.44
C LEU A 1070 7.13 -4.86 -48.33
N GLU A 1071 7.64 -4.14 -49.32
CA GLU A 1071 9.00 -3.61 -49.39
C GLU A 1071 9.28 -2.65 -48.22
N ALA A 1072 8.33 -1.75 -47.93
CA ALA A 1072 8.39 -0.84 -46.80
C ALA A 1072 8.27 -1.57 -45.45
N SER A 1073 7.40 -2.59 -45.36
CA SER A 1073 7.30 -3.48 -44.19
C SER A 1073 8.61 -4.22 -43.90
N ILE A 1074 9.29 -4.75 -44.92
CA ILE A 1074 10.58 -5.44 -44.79
C ILE A 1074 11.67 -4.45 -44.33
N ALA A 1075 11.73 -3.25 -44.91
CA ALA A 1075 12.66 -2.20 -44.51
C ALA A 1075 12.44 -1.78 -43.05
N TRP A 1076 11.19 -1.54 -42.64
CA TRP A 1076 10.83 -1.23 -41.26
C TRP A 1076 11.22 -2.35 -40.29
N ALA A 1077 10.88 -3.61 -40.60
CA ALA A 1077 11.23 -4.75 -39.76
C ALA A 1077 12.74 -4.93 -39.61
N SER A 1078 13.50 -4.69 -40.68
CA SER A 1078 14.97 -4.74 -40.66
C SER A 1078 15.59 -3.63 -39.81
N VAL A 1079 15.08 -2.39 -39.90
CA VAL A 1079 15.52 -1.26 -39.07
C VAL A 1079 15.17 -1.52 -37.60
N ALA A 1080 13.95 -1.95 -37.29
CA ALA A 1080 13.53 -2.26 -35.93
C ALA A 1080 14.37 -3.41 -35.34
N PHE A 1081 14.71 -4.44 -36.11
CA PHE A 1081 15.60 -5.51 -35.71
C PHE A 1081 17.02 -5.01 -35.38
N LEU A 1082 17.62 -4.21 -36.28
CA LEU A 1082 18.96 -3.65 -36.07
C LEU A 1082 19.04 -2.76 -34.84
N LEU A 1083 18.04 -1.92 -34.59
CA LEU A 1083 17.96 -1.07 -33.39
C LEU A 1083 17.79 -1.92 -32.11
N SER A 1084 16.90 -2.92 -32.15
CA SER A 1084 16.65 -3.82 -31.02
C SER A 1084 17.92 -4.62 -30.67
N ALA A 1085 18.59 -5.22 -31.67
CA ALA A 1085 19.86 -5.92 -31.51
C ALA A 1085 20.96 -4.99 -30.97
N SER A 1086 21.09 -3.77 -31.52
CA SER A 1086 22.04 -2.76 -31.06
C SER A 1086 21.88 -2.47 -29.56
N SER A 1087 20.64 -2.39 -29.07
CA SER A 1087 20.37 -2.19 -27.63
C SER A 1087 20.98 -3.28 -26.74
N PHE A 1088 21.03 -4.55 -27.18
CA PHE A 1088 21.66 -5.65 -26.43
C PHE A 1088 23.20 -5.57 -26.44
N PHE A 1089 23.80 -5.00 -27.48
CA PHE A 1089 25.24 -4.66 -27.46
C PHE A 1089 25.53 -3.45 -26.56
N THR A 1090 24.66 -2.44 -26.52
CA THR A 1090 24.82 -1.26 -25.65
C THR A 1090 24.89 -1.63 -24.17
N ASP A 1091 24.03 -2.54 -23.68
CA ASP A 1091 24.07 -3.00 -22.28
C ASP A 1091 25.45 -3.57 -21.90
N ARG A 1092 26.05 -4.39 -22.78
CA ARG A 1092 27.38 -4.98 -22.56
C ARG A 1092 28.47 -3.91 -22.50
N ILE A 1093 28.40 -2.90 -23.37
CA ILE A 1093 29.35 -1.78 -23.39
C ILE A 1093 29.23 -0.94 -22.11
N ILE A 1094 28.00 -0.65 -21.66
CA ILE A 1094 27.75 0.09 -20.41
C ILE A 1094 28.20 -0.71 -19.19
N ALA A 1095 27.90 -2.02 -19.12
CA ALA A 1095 28.36 -2.89 -18.04
C ALA A 1095 29.89 -2.95 -17.97
N ASN A 1096 30.57 -3.11 -19.10
CA ASN A 1096 32.03 -3.12 -19.15
C ASN A 1096 32.65 -1.79 -18.71
N ARG A 1097 32.05 -0.64 -19.07
CA ARG A 1097 32.52 0.69 -18.62
C ARG A 1097 32.28 0.96 -17.13
N LEU A 1098 31.18 0.46 -16.57
CA LEU A 1098 30.85 0.64 -15.14
C LEU A 1098 31.55 -0.37 -14.21
N ASN A 1099 32.23 -1.36 -14.76
CA ASN A 1099 33.06 -2.32 -14.02
C ASN A 1099 34.54 -1.90 -13.95
N ASP A 1100 34.92 -0.74 -14.51
CA ASP A 1100 36.24 -0.13 -14.37
C ASP A 1100 36.39 0.49 -12.96
N PRO A 1101 37.16 -0.12 -12.03
CA PRO A 1101 37.15 0.30 -10.62
C PRO A 1101 37.74 1.69 -10.44
N LEU A 1102 38.73 2.05 -11.26
CA LEU A 1102 39.52 3.28 -11.17
C LEU A 1102 38.70 4.55 -11.46
N LYS A 1103 37.59 4.44 -12.20
CA LYS A 1103 36.71 5.58 -12.53
C LYS A 1103 35.50 5.71 -11.61
N THR A 1104 35.17 4.66 -10.84
CA THR A 1104 33.94 4.64 -10.04
C THR A 1104 34.12 5.33 -8.68
N GLN A 1105 35.35 5.44 -8.17
CA GLN A 1105 35.68 6.19 -6.95
C GLN A 1105 35.64 7.72 -7.10
N THR A 1106 35.41 8.26 -8.30
CA THR A 1106 35.41 9.71 -8.59
C THR A 1106 34.05 10.25 -9.05
N GLN A 1107 32.98 9.46 -8.96
CA GLN A 1107 31.62 9.85 -9.37
C GLN A 1107 30.50 9.44 -8.38
N VAL A 1108 30.87 9.12 -7.13
CA VAL A 1108 29.96 8.82 -6.01
C VAL A 1108 30.36 9.69 -4.83
#